data_AF-A0A1H1XEK9-F1
#
_entry.id   AF-A0A1H1XEK9-F1
#
_cell.length_a   1.000
_cell.length_b   1.000
_cell.length_c   1.000
_cell.angle_alpha   90.00
_cell.angle_beta   90.00
_cell.angle_gamma   90.00
#
_symmetry.space_group_name_H-M   'P 1'
#
loop_
_entity.id
_entity.type
_entity.pdbx_description
1 polymer ?
#
loop_
_entity_poly.entity_id
_entity_poly.type
_entity_poly.pdbx_seq_one_letter_code
_entity_poly.pdbx_strand_id
1 'polypeptide(L)'
;MSADPNGIDVWEAFLDPQTDYSLPDFSAITPETLLTAVHKATDFARAEVAAVIADDAESTFFSTTVRFESASVPMTRIASVAAAIESNHLRPELTDAIGEVWEHLSATQTEILLNVDLFHRIEQVSVSDLNPEDKRQHELTIDLFVRAGARLGEDEREQMATIAAELTTLENSFSRALQLDTRELAVHLSEADALAGMNDDQIAAAANRAAERGVDGYLLPLNNFTQQGVLESLSTAQTRRHVLNNSMARGSRGGDGDTRTQVADTTALRALKAHLLGYPSYSSFAIDNQTAGNPDAAADIVSSLINPANAQLDAELAQVRQRYELETVAAEDVKYYLAKYRADEFGIDPDEVAKYFEFDTVLTEGVFRAATGLYGITFAPYEGVTAWHEDVRAYEVTDVTERPLGLVFIDPYSRDTKRGGAWMDQLVPASRLTGLLPVVTLSLNLAKPGPGRPTLLNPTELTTFFHEFGHVLHGLFANSTYPSTAGTAVPRDYVEFPSQLNEMWRFHPQVLPHFAKHVETGEPMPAELVDALIASEKFGQGFDTIEYLAAAMLDLSWHSLEAGEHITEVLSFESEVLAAAGFSPLVPPRYRSTYFGHIFASGYAAGYYSYLYSEVIAAWVSEWFEDQGGLNREAGDAFREAILAPGYSVDPMAAIERFFGTRPDVAPLLRRRGLAEPVTETDNEDDEASAESESGAASTRWDHPNHRAVAADLTAAGIDPRIEIFDGSTPTAAAAAEALGIEVGAIANSLIFSSGGQPVLIMASGAHRVDTAHVADLIGVDSLDRASKELVREATGQVIGGVAPCGHPGPIPTYVDVSLKDYPVLWAGAGTPNSMVPLTYEQLLTVTGGKEITVVAEES
;
A
#
# COMPACT_ATOMS: atom_id res chain seq x y z
N MET A 1 -16.51 -33.73 -17.04
CA MET A 1 -17.39 -32.58 -17.37
C MET A 1 -16.87 -31.45 -16.51
N SER A 2 -16.25 -30.42 -17.10
CA SER A 2 -15.85 -29.22 -16.35
C SER A 2 -17.13 -28.58 -15.81
N ALA A 3 -17.11 -28.06 -14.58
CA ALA A 3 -18.12 -27.06 -14.21
C ALA A 3 -18.08 -25.98 -15.30
N ASP A 4 -19.21 -25.70 -15.93
CA ASP A 4 -19.30 -24.54 -16.81
C ASP A 4 -19.26 -23.31 -15.90
N PRO A 5 -18.22 -22.46 -15.96
CA PRO A 5 -18.16 -21.24 -15.13
C PRO A 5 -19.31 -20.27 -15.46
N ASN A 6 -19.98 -20.47 -16.60
CA ASN A 6 -21.21 -19.77 -17.01
C ASN A 6 -22.46 -20.66 -16.83
N GLY A 7 -22.34 -21.80 -16.15
CA GLY A 7 -23.36 -22.84 -16.02
C GLY A 7 -24.59 -22.42 -15.21
N ILE A 8 -24.44 -21.36 -14.42
CA ILE A 8 -25.56 -20.54 -13.97
C ILE A 8 -25.30 -19.10 -14.35
N ASP A 9 -26.33 -18.42 -14.82
CA ASP A 9 -26.30 -16.97 -14.82
C ASP A 9 -26.91 -16.50 -13.51
N VAL A 10 -26.09 -15.96 -12.59
CA VAL A 10 -26.60 -15.29 -11.38
C VAL A 10 -27.54 -14.15 -11.74
N TRP A 11 -27.42 -13.62 -12.96
CA TRP A 11 -28.30 -12.61 -13.51
C TRP A 11 -29.53 -13.20 -14.20
N GLU A 12 -29.84 -14.51 -14.17
CA GLU A 12 -31.08 -15.01 -14.78
C GLU A 12 -32.35 -14.32 -14.22
N ALA A 13 -32.26 -13.72 -13.03
CA ALA A 13 -33.30 -12.86 -12.43
C ALA A 13 -33.23 -11.36 -12.83
N PHE A 14 -32.17 -10.92 -13.51
CA PHE A 14 -31.72 -9.53 -13.72
C PHE A 14 -31.09 -9.24 -15.09
N LEU A 15 -31.11 -10.22 -15.98
CA LEU A 15 -30.40 -10.13 -17.24
C LEU A 15 -30.94 -8.94 -18.01
N ASP A 16 -30.03 -8.04 -18.38
CA ASP A 16 -30.23 -7.25 -19.57
C ASP A 16 -29.64 -8.05 -20.76
N PRO A 17 -30.45 -8.77 -21.55
CA PRO A 17 -29.97 -9.49 -22.73
C PRO A 17 -29.46 -8.56 -23.85
N GLN A 18 -29.29 -7.26 -23.60
CA GLN A 18 -28.90 -6.25 -24.57
C GLN A 18 -27.38 -6.05 -24.74
N THR A 19 -26.51 -6.67 -23.92
CA THR A 19 -25.05 -6.43 -24.02
C THR A 19 -24.22 -7.72 -24.09
N ASP A 20 -23.19 -7.73 -24.95
CA ASP A 20 -22.18 -8.80 -25.06
C ASP A 20 -21.23 -8.86 -23.83
N TYR A 21 -21.41 -7.95 -22.86
CA TYR A 21 -20.55 -7.77 -21.68
C TYR A 21 -21.10 -8.39 -20.39
N SER A 22 -22.25 -9.07 -20.45
CA SER A 22 -22.80 -9.85 -19.31
C SER A 22 -23.04 -9.04 -18.04
N LEU A 23 -23.63 -7.85 -18.21
CA LEU A 23 -23.95 -6.88 -17.16
C LEU A 23 -25.30 -7.14 -16.47
N PRO A 24 -25.44 -6.75 -15.19
CA PRO A 24 -26.74 -6.69 -14.52
C PRO A 24 -27.56 -5.50 -15.05
N ASP A 25 -28.89 -5.66 -15.14
CA ASP A 25 -29.79 -4.50 -15.25
C ASP A 25 -29.88 -3.81 -13.87
N PHE A 26 -29.16 -2.70 -13.70
CA PHE A 26 -29.18 -1.95 -12.45
C PHE A 26 -30.56 -1.37 -12.08
N SER A 27 -31.49 -1.23 -13.04
CA SER A 27 -32.88 -0.80 -12.73
C SER A 27 -33.73 -1.91 -12.13
N ALA A 28 -33.36 -3.18 -12.32
CA ALA A 28 -34.06 -4.33 -11.77
C ALA A 28 -33.63 -4.67 -10.33
N ILE A 29 -32.66 -3.93 -9.77
CA ILE A 29 -32.09 -4.20 -8.44
C ILE A 29 -33.03 -3.74 -7.32
N THR A 30 -33.60 -4.72 -6.62
CA THR A 30 -34.36 -4.59 -5.38
C THR A 30 -33.78 -5.49 -4.26
N PRO A 31 -34.15 -5.27 -2.98
CA PRO A 31 -33.75 -6.15 -1.89
C PRO A 31 -33.99 -7.64 -2.16
N GLU A 32 -35.21 -8.00 -2.58
CA GLU A 32 -35.62 -9.40 -2.80
C GLU A 32 -34.78 -10.08 -3.88
N THR A 33 -34.49 -9.31 -4.92
CA THR A 33 -33.76 -9.81 -6.07
C THR A 33 -32.28 -10.03 -5.70
N LEU A 34 -31.65 -9.13 -4.93
CA LEU A 34 -30.27 -9.29 -4.43
C LEU A 34 -30.14 -10.55 -3.56
N LEU A 35 -31.07 -10.75 -2.64
CA LEU A 35 -31.12 -11.92 -1.77
C LEU A 35 -31.32 -13.22 -2.58
N THR A 36 -32.17 -13.17 -3.62
CA THR A 36 -32.34 -14.30 -4.52
C THR A 36 -31.05 -14.64 -5.27
N ALA A 37 -30.29 -13.64 -5.75
CA ALA A 37 -29.03 -13.87 -6.45
C ALA A 37 -27.97 -14.49 -5.54
N VAL A 38 -27.80 -13.97 -4.33
CA VAL A 38 -26.77 -14.49 -3.41
C VAL A 38 -27.09 -15.92 -2.96
N HIS A 39 -28.36 -16.25 -2.74
CA HIS A 39 -28.76 -17.64 -2.44
C HIS A 39 -28.46 -18.57 -3.62
N LYS A 40 -28.83 -18.20 -4.84
CA LYS A 40 -28.48 -18.99 -6.04
C LYS A 40 -26.97 -19.18 -6.21
N ALA A 41 -26.20 -18.12 -6.05
CA ALA A 41 -24.74 -18.15 -6.20
C ALA A 41 -24.07 -19.05 -5.15
N THR A 42 -24.48 -18.93 -3.89
CA THR A 42 -23.92 -19.71 -2.78
C THR A 42 -24.36 -21.17 -2.83
N ASP A 43 -25.61 -21.47 -3.20
CA ASP A 43 -26.10 -22.84 -3.39
C ASP A 43 -25.38 -23.55 -4.55
N PHE A 44 -25.12 -22.84 -5.64
CA PHE A 44 -24.33 -23.38 -6.77
C PHE A 44 -22.91 -23.70 -6.35
N ALA A 45 -22.22 -22.78 -5.66
CA ALA A 45 -20.87 -23.00 -5.17
C ALA A 45 -20.80 -24.24 -4.24
N ARG A 46 -21.74 -24.36 -3.29
CA ARG A 46 -21.85 -25.54 -2.41
C ARG A 46 -22.07 -26.83 -3.20
N ALA A 47 -22.97 -26.82 -4.18
CA ALA A 47 -23.27 -28.01 -4.98
C ALA A 47 -22.06 -28.46 -5.82
N GLU A 48 -21.34 -27.52 -6.44
CA GLU A 48 -20.13 -27.84 -7.20
C GLU A 48 -18.99 -28.33 -6.29
N VAL A 49 -18.78 -27.70 -5.14
CA VAL A 49 -17.82 -28.17 -4.13
C VAL A 49 -18.14 -29.59 -3.67
N ALA A 50 -19.41 -29.88 -3.33
CA ALA A 50 -19.84 -31.22 -2.95
C ALA A 50 -19.59 -32.24 -4.07
N ALA A 51 -19.79 -31.83 -5.33
CA ALA A 51 -19.54 -32.67 -6.48
C ALA A 51 -18.04 -32.83 -6.82
N VAL A 52 -17.17 -31.90 -6.45
CA VAL A 52 -15.70 -32.08 -6.47
C VAL A 52 -15.30 -33.10 -5.43
N ILE A 53 -15.82 -32.98 -4.20
CA ILE A 53 -15.53 -33.89 -3.09
C ILE A 53 -15.94 -35.34 -3.41
N ALA A 54 -17.13 -35.50 -3.99
CA ALA A 54 -17.72 -36.81 -4.29
C ALA A 54 -17.12 -37.51 -5.52
N ASP A 55 -16.25 -36.85 -6.30
CA ASP A 55 -15.63 -37.45 -7.49
C ASP A 55 -14.58 -38.50 -7.08
N ASP A 56 -14.79 -39.77 -7.44
CA ASP A 56 -13.87 -40.86 -7.08
C ASP A 56 -12.66 -40.95 -8.03
N ALA A 57 -12.64 -40.16 -9.10
CA ALA A 57 -11.49 -40.04 -9.97
C ALA A 57 -10.30 -39.37 -9.27
N GLU A 58 -9.10 -39.66 -9.78
CA GLU A 58 -7.86 -39.02 -9.36
C GLU A 58 -7.96 -37.49 -9.46
N SER A 59 -7.53 -36.78 -8.42
CA SER A 59 -7.49 -35.32 -8.39
C SER A 59 -6.49 -34.80 -9.42
N THR A 60 -6.99 -34.05 -10.39
CA THR A 60 -6.18 -33.33 -11.37
C THR A 60 -6.44 -31.85 -11.24
N PHE A 61 -5.54 -31.03 -11.78
CA PHE A 61 -5.70 -29.58 -11.79
C PHE A 61 -7.04 -29.16 -12.40
N PHE A 62 -7.45 -29.79 -13.51
CA PHE A 62 -8.72 -29.48 -14.16
C PHE A 62 -9.95 -30.02 -13.42
N SER A 63 -9.90 -31.24 -12.87
CA SER A 63 -11.03 -31.85 -12.15
C SER A 63 -11.26 -31.26 -10.76
N THR A 64 -10.23 -30.66 -10.16
CA THR A 64 -10.27 -30.12 -8.80
C THR A 64 -10.07 -28.60 -8.77
N THR A 65 -8.87 -28.09 -9.10
CA THR A 65 -8.54 -26.66 -8.94
C THR A 65 -9.34 -25.75 -9.88
N VAL A 66 -9.36 -26.04 -11.18
CA VAL A 66 -10.13 -25.24 -12.15
C VAL A 66 -11.63 -25.34 -11.90
N ARG A 67 -12.10 -26.51 -11.43
CA ARG A 67 -13.50 -26.72 -11.09
C ARG A 67 -13.92 -25.89 -9.86
N PHE A 68 -13.06 -25.81 -8.84
CA PHE A 68 -13.23 -24.92 -7.71
C PHE A 68 -13.24 -23.45 -8.12
N GLU A 69 -12.26 -23.00 -8.92
CA GLU A 69 -12.22 -21.64 -9.47
C GLU A 69 -13.53 -21.29 -10.19
N SER A 70 -14.01 -22.20 -11.04
CA SER A 70 -15.26 -22.04 -11.80
C SER A 70 -16.49 -21.98 -10.88
N ALA A 71 -16.51 -22.76 -9.79
CA ALA A 71 -17.61 -22.78 -8.83
C ALA A 71 -17.77 -21.45 -8.08
N SER A 72 -16.69 -20.69 -7.91
CA SER A 72 -16.69 -19.40 -7.20
C SER A 72 -17.14 -18.21 -8.07
N VAL A 73 -17.07 -18.32 -9.41
CA VAL A 73 -17.39 -17.22 -10.33
C VAL A 73 -18.76 -16.57 -10.06
N PRO A 74 -19.86 -17.32 -9.87
CA PRO A 74 -21.16 -16.77 -9.46
C PRO A 74 -21.13 -15.88 -8.21
N MET A 75 -20.42 -16.32 -7.16
CA MET A 75 -20.29 -15.57 -5.92
C MET A 75 -19.50 -14.27 -6.13
N THR A 76 -18.43 -14.32 -6.92
CA THR A 76 -17.66 -13.12 -7.27
C THR A 76 -18.50 -12.10 -8.03
N ARG A 77 -19.34 -12.54 -8.97
CA ARG A 77 -20.20 -11.64 -9.76
C ARG A 77 -21.22 -10.88 -8.89
N ILE A 78 -21.89 -11.56 -7.95
CA ILE A 78 -22.82 -10.88 -7.04
C ILE A 78 -22.08 -9.97 -6.04
N ALA A 79 -20.88 -10.37 -5.59
CA ALA A 79 -20.04 -9.53 -4.75
C ALA A 79 -19.65 -8.21 -5.46
N SER A 80 -19.25 -8.27 -6.73
CA SER A 80 -18.93 -7.07 -7.53
C SER A 80 -20.11 -6.10 -7.65
N VAL A 81 -21.33 -6.62 -7.82
CA VAL A 81 -22.54 -5.76 -7.89
C VAL A 81 -22.90 -5.16 -6.54
N ALA A 82 -22.84 -5.96 -5.47
CA ALA A 82 -23.05 -5.46 -4.11
C ALA A 82 -22.07 -4.32 -3.78
N ALA A 83 -20.77 -4.52 -4.07
CA ALA A 83 -19.73 -3.52 -3.87
C ALA A 83 -19.96 -2.26 -4.71
N ALA A 84 -20.37 -2.40 -5.98
CA ALA A 84 -20.66 -1.25 -6.83
C ALA A 84 -21.84 -0.42 -6.32
N ILE A 85 -22.91 -1.06 -5.85
CA ILE A 85 -24.05 -0.37 -5.23
C ILE A 85 -23.63 0.31 -3.94
N GLU A 86 -22.98 -0.43 -3.04
CA GLU A 86 -22.59 0.06 -1.71
C GLU A 86 -21.68 1.28 -1.80
N SER A 87 -20.70 1.24 -2.71
CA SER A 87 -19.74 2.32 -2.88
C SER A 87 -20.32 3.52 -3.63
N ASN A 88 -21.13 3.29 -4.68
CA ASN A 88 -21.55 4.35 -5.58
C ASN A 88 -22.94 4.91 -5.31
N HIS A 89 -23.91 4.09 -4.92
CA HIS A 89 -25.30 4.53 -4.83
C HIS A 89 -26.11 3.66 -3.86
N LEU A 90 -25.69 3.61 -2.60
CA LEU A 90 -26.39 2.87 -1.56
C LEU A 90 -27.66 3.60 -1.16
N ARG A 91 -28.78 3.24 -1.79
CA ARG A 91 -30.09 3.76 -1.43
C ARG A 91 -30.56 3.16 -0.10
N PRO A 92 -31.26 3.92 0.76
CA PRO A 92 -31.66 3.45 2.09
C PRO A 92 -32.37 2.09 2.09
N GLU A 93 -33.23 1.83 1.11
CA GLU A 93 -33.98 0.58 0.98
C GLU A 93 -33.12 -0.65 0.67
N LEU A 94 -31.88 -0.48 0.20
CA LEU A 94 -30.95 -1.58 -0.11
C LEU A 94 -30.01 -1.92 1.05
N THR A 95 -29.93 -1.06 2.07
CA THR A 95 -28.91 -1.15 3.14
C THR A 95 -28.89 -2.52 3.84
N ASP A 96 -30.05 -2.99 4.29
CA ASP A 96 -30.14 -4.26 5.01
C ASP A 96 -29.85 -5.45 4.09
N ALA A 97 -30.37 -5.42 2.86
CA ALA A 97 -30.14 -6.48 1.87
C ALA A 97 -28.68 -6.60 1.45
N ILE A 98 -27.95 -5.48 1.30
CA ILE A 98 -26.51 -5.51 1.03
C ILE A 98 -25.74 -6.15 2.20
N GLY A 99 -26.11 -5.81 3.45
CA GLY A 99 -25.55 -6.47 4.63
C GLY A 99 -25.77 -7.99 4.61
N GLU A 100 -27.00 -8.42 4.38
CA GLU A 100 -27.33 -9.85 4.26
C GLU A 100 -26.59 -10.55 3.11
N VAL A 101 -26.39 -9.88 1.97
CA VAL A 101 -25.59 -10.41 0.85
C VAL A 101 -24.15 -10.69 1.31
N TRP A 102 -23.49 -9.73 1.97
CA TRP A 102 -22.14 -9.91 2.47
C TRP A 102 -22.03 -10.99 3.55
N GLU A 103 -23.03 -11.10 4.43
CA GLU A 103 -23.11 -12.18 5.43
C GLU A 103 -23.19 -13.55 4.76
N HIS A 104 -24.06 -13.72 3.76
CA HIS A 104 -24.18 -14.98 3.02
C HIS A 104 -22.91 -15.35 2.25
N LEU A 105 -22.27 -14.37 1.60
CA LEU A 105 -21.02 -14.58 0.87
C LEU A 105 -19.88 -14.98 1.81
N SER A 106 -19.69 -14.24 2.91
CA SER A 106 -18.60 -14.47 3.87
C SER A 106 -18.76 -15.80 4.59
N ALA A 107 -19.98 -16.15 5.00
CA ALA A 107 -20.28 -17.44 5.64
C ALA A 107 -19.99 -18.61 4.69
N THR A 108 -20.44 -18.51 3.43
CA THR A 108 -20.22 -19.57 2.42
C THR A 108 -18.74 -19.71 2.05
N GLN A 109 -18.02 -18.58 1.92
CA GLN A 109 -16.58 -18.61 1.66
C GLN A 109 -15.82 -19.29 2.80
N THR A 110 -16.14 -18.93 4.05
CA THR A 110 -15.54 -19.55 5.24
C THR A 110 -15.83 -21.06 5.32
N GLU A 111 -17.08 -21.46 5.07
CA GLU A 111 -17.51 -22.86 4.99
C GLU A 111 -16.67 -23.65 3.98
N ILE A 112 -16.47 -23.10 2.77
CA ILE A 112 -15.73 -23.75 1.69
C ILE A 112 -14.23 -23.82 2.00
N LEU A 113 -13.62 -22.72 2.44
CA LEU A 113 -12.17 -22.65 2.69
C LEU A 113 -11.72 -23.48 3.91
N LEU A 114 -12.62 -23.74 4.86
CA LEU A 114 -12.36 -24.63 6.01
C LEU A 114 -12.75 -26.09 5.74
N ASN A 115 -13.24 -26.43 4.54
CA ASN A 115 -13.61 -27.80 4.19
C ASN A 115 -12.38 -28.68 3.95
N VAL A 116 -12.09 -29.56 4.90
CA VAL A 116 -10.92 -30.45 4.89
C VAL A 116 -10.94 -31.43 3.72
N ASP A 117 -12.11 -31.96 3.35
CA ASP A 117 -12.20 -32.93 2.27
C ASP A 117 -11.88 -32.29 0.92
N LEU A 118 -12.39 -31.06 0.68
CA LEU A 118 -12.03 -30.28 -0.50
C LEU A 118 -10.54 -29.96 -0.51
N PHE A 119 -10.01 -29.45 0.61
CA PHE A 119 -8.60 -29.07 0.69
C PHE A 119 -7.66 -30.27 0.45
N HIS A 120 -7.96 -31.43 1.04
CA HIS A 120 -7.21 -32.66 0.83
C HIS A 120 -7.22 -33.08 -0.65
N ARG A 121 -8.34 -32.91 -1.37
CA ARG A 121 -8.36 -33.15 -2.82
C ARG A 121 -7.49 -32.19 -3.60
N ILE A 122 -7.47 -30.91 -3.21
CA ILE A 122 -6.61 -29.90 -3.85
C ILE A 122 -5.14 -30.27 -3.60
N GLU A 123 -4.74 -30.61 -2.38
CA GLU A 123 -3.35 -31.00 -2.04
C GLU A 123 -2.84 -32.24 -2.80
N GLN A 124 -3.74 -33.11 -3.27
CA GLN A 124 -3.38 -34.30 -4.04
C GLN A 124 -3.09 -34.03 -5.52
N VAL A 125 -3.37 -32.82 -6.03
CA VAL A 125 -3.15 -32.49 -7.43
C VAL A 125 -1.65 -32.45 -7.74
N SER A 126 -1.22 -33.22 -8.74
CA SER A 126 0.15 -33.15 -9.26
C SER A 126 0.37 -31.84 -10.03
N VAL A 127 1.43 -31.10 -9.65
CA VAL A 127 1.84 -29.86 -10.34
C VAL A 127 2.96 -30.05 -11.36
N SER A 128 3.48 -31.28 -11.50
CA SER A 128 4.70 -31.56 -12.28
C SER A 128 4.57 -31.31 -13.79
N ASP A 129 3.36 -31.46 -14.33
CA ASP A 129 3.06 -31.28 -15.76
C ASP A 129 2.33 -29.96 -16.07
N LEU A 130 2.17 -29.08 -15.06
CA LEU A 130 1.47 -27.81 -15.25
C LEU A 130 2.38 -26.77 -15.92
N ASN A 131 1.77 -25.95 -16.77
CA ASN A 131 2.45 -24.75 -17.27
C ASN A 131 2.63 -23.73 -16.11
N PRO A 132 3.49 -22.71 -16.26
CA PRO A 132 3.78 -21.77 -15.17
C PRO A 132 2.56 -21.07 -14.57
N GLU A 133 1.60 -20.66 -15.40
CA GLU A 133 0.38 -19.96 -14.93
C GLU A 133 -0.55 -20.92 -14.16
N ASP A 134 -0.78 -22.12 -14.68
CA ASP A 134 -1.59 -23.15 -14.00
C ASP A 134 -0.97 -23.57 -12.67
N LYS A 135 0.36 -23.72 -12.66
CA LYS A 135 1.11 -24.02 -11.44
C LYS A 135 0.94 -22.93 -10.40
N ARG A 136 1.10 -21.66 -10.79
CA ARG A 136 0.90 -20.52 -9.89
C ARG A 136 -0.54 -20.45 -9.39
N GLN A 137 -1.54 -20.65 -10.25
CA GLN A 137 -2.94 -20.70 -9.84
C GLN A 137 -3.16 -21.76 -8.77
N HIS A 138 -2.56 -22.94 -8.95
CA HIS A 138 -2.65 -24.01 -7.97
C HIS A 138 -1.98 -23.64 -6.64
N GLU A 139 -0.77 -23.08 -6.68
CA GLU A 139 -0.05 -22.59 -5.50
C GLU A 139 -0.86 -21.54 -4.74
N LEU A 140 -1.41 -20.54 -5.44
CA LEU A 140 -2.29 -19.52 -4.85
C LEU A 140 -3.58 -20.09 -4.28
N THR A 141 -4.14 -21.13 -4.91
CA THR A 141 -5.31 -21.84 -4.38
C THR A 141 -4.95 -22.55 -3.07
N ILE A 142 -3.81 -23.24 -2.99
CA ILE A 142 -3.35 -23.86 -1.75
C ILE A 142 -3.16 -22.79 -0.67
N ASP A 143 -2.49 -21.69 -1.00
CA ASP A 143 -2.21 -20.60 -0.06
C ASP A 143 -3.52 -19.98 0.48
N LEU A 144 -4.53 -19.81 -0.37
CA LEU A 144 -5.86 -19.33 0.03
C LEU A 144 -6.47 -20.20 1.14
N PHE A 145 -6.44 -21.53 0.99
CA PHE A 145 -6.96 -22.47 1.99
C PHE A 145 -6.09 -22.52 3.25
N VAL A 146 -4.76 -22.55 3.10
CA VAL A 146 -3.83 -22.56 4.23
C VAL A 146 -4.01 -21.31 5.08
N ARG A 147 -4.06 -20.13 4.46
CA ARG A 147 -4.26 -18.84 5.13
C ARG A 147 -5.67 -18.67 5.72
N ALA A 148 -6.64 -19.43 5.25
CA ALA A 148 -7.97 -19.53 5.87
C ALA A 148 -7.99 -20.46 7.08
N GLY A 149 -7.00 -21.34 7.25
CA GLY A 149 -6.90 -22.28 8.37
C GLY A 149 -7.26 -23.73 8.02
N ALA A 150 -7.28 -24.13 6.74
CA ALA A 150 -7.64 -25.49 6.34
C ALA A 150 -6.74 -26.59 6.96
N ARG A 151 -5.48 -26.25 7.30
CA ARG A 151 -4.51 -27.16 7.95
C ARG A 151 -4.62 -27.25 9.48
N LEU A 152 -5.44 -26.40 10.10
CA LEU A 152 -5.63 -26.40 11.57
C LEU A 152 -6.35 -27.67 12.04
N GLY A 153 -6.25 -27.99 13.33
CA GLY A 153 -7.07 -29.04 13.95
C GLY A 153 -8.57 -28.71 13.93
N GLU A 154 -9.43 -29.69 14.24
CA GLU A 154 -10.90 -29.49 14.24
C GLU A 154 -11.33 -28.34 15.18
N ASP A 155 -10.87 -28.36 16.43
CA ASP A 155 -11.17 -27.33 17.43
C ASP A 155 -10.67 -25.94 17.01
N GLU A 156 -9.48 -25.87 16.43
CA GLU A 156 -8.87 -24.61 15.96
C GLU A 156 -9.58 -24.05 14.72
N ARG A 157 -10.11 -24.92 13.83
CA ARG A 157 -10.94 -24.49 12.71
C ARG A 157 -12.29 -23.93 13.16
N GLU A 158 -12.91 -24.51 14.20
CA GLU A 158 -14.13 -23.95 14.80
C GLU A 158 -13.88 -22.57 15.40
N GLN A 159 -12.74 -22.39 16.08
CA GLN A 159 -12.30 -21.08 16.56
C GLN A 159 -12.05 -20.11 15.40
N MET A 160 -11.37 -20.55 14.33
CA MET A 160 -11.12 -19.72 13.14
C MET A 160 -12.42 -19.26 12.47
N ALA A 161 -13.42 -20.14 12.35
CA ALA A 161 -14.74 -19.79 11.81
C ALA A 161 -15.45 -18.75 12.67
N THR A 162 -15.37 -18.89 14.00
CA THR A 162 -15.93 -17.92 14.95
C THR A 162 -15.26 -16.57 14.82
N ILE A 163 -13.92 -16.54 14.80
CA ILE A 163 -13.13 -15.31 14.63
C ILE A 163 -13.47 -14.63 13.30
N ALA A 164 -13.57 -15.38 12.21
CA ALA A 164 -13.92 -14.83 10.90
C ALA A 164 -15.31 -14.16 10.92
N ALA A 165 -16.31 -14.80 11.51
CA ALA A 165 -17.66 -14.24 11.62
C ALA A 165 -17.72 -12.98 12.51
N GLU A 166 -16.98 -12.97 13.62
CA GLU A 166 -16.89 -11.81 14.51
C GLU A 166 -16.17 -10.63 13.83
N LEU A 167 -15.07 -10.88 13.11
CA LEU A 167 -14.38 -9.84 12.33
C LEU A 167 -15.30 -9.21 11.29
N THR A 168 -16.05 -10.01 10.51
CA THR A 168 -17.03 -9.49 9.54
C THR A 168 -18.10 -8.62 10.22
N THR A 169 -18.59 -9.05 11.40
CA THR A 169 -19.57 -8.27 12.17
C THR A 169 -18.99 -6.93 12.63
N LEU A 170 -17.75 -6.93 13.11
CA LEU A 170 -17.06 -5.74 13.59
C LEU A 170 -16.80 -4.74 12.45
N GLU A 171 -16.31 -5.21 11.29
CA GLU A 171 -16.04 -4.39 10.10
C GLU A 171 -17.32 -3.69 9.58
N ASN A 172 -18.44 -4.43 9.52
CA ASN A 172 -19.75 -3.88 9.15
C ASN A 172 -20.24 -2.85 10.17
N SER A 173 -20.08 -3.13 11.47
CA SER A 173 -20.49 -2.22 12.53
C SER A 173 -19.65 -0.94 12.58
N PHE A 174 -18.34 -1.04 12.34
CA PHE A 174 -17.42 0.09 12.23
C PHE A 174 -17.84 1.01 11.08
N SER A 175 -18.10 0.44 9.90
CA SER A 175 -18.52 1.18 8.71
C SER A 175 -19.81 1.97 8.94
N ARG A 176 -20.81 1.30 9.53
CA ARG A 176 -22.12 1.92 9.84
C ARG A 176 -21.99 3.04 10.87
N ALA A 177 -21.28 2.79 11.97
CA ALA A 177 -21.07 3.78 13.03
C ALA A 177 -20.30 4.99 12.50
N LEU A 178 -19.25 4.78 11.71
CA LEU A 178 -18.46 5.85 11.11
C LEU A 178 -19.28 6.68 10.12
N GLN A 179 -20.09 6.05 9.27
CA GLN A 179 -20.95 6.76 8.32
C GLN A 179 -21.96 7.66 9.05
N LEU A 180 -22.61 7.12 10.09
CA LEU A 180 -23.53 7.87 10.94
C LEU A 180 -22.82 9.08 11.57
N ASP A 181 -21.70 8.86 12.23
CA ASP A 181 -21.00 9.91 12.97
C ASP A 181 -20.44 11.00 12.04
N THR A 182 -19.88 10.60 10.88
CA THR A 182 -19.40 11.53 9.85
C THR A 182 -20.52 12.42 9.33
N ARG A 183 -21.72 11.84 9.12
CA ARG A 183 -22.90 12.59 8.67
C ARG A 183 -23.34 13.59 9.73
N GLU A 184 -23.35 13.21 11.00
CA GLU A 184 -23.76 14.09 12.12
C GLU A 184 -22.74 15.20 12.41
N LEU A 185 -21.45 14.95 12.19
CA LEU A 185 -20.36 15.91 12.43
C LEU A 185 -20.16 16.93 11.29
N ALA A 186 -20.95 16.85 10.21
CA ALA A 186 -20.95 17.86 9.16
C ALA A 186 -21.10 19.27 9.74
N VAL A 187 -20.25 20.21 9.29
CA VAL A 187 -20.12 21.52 9.91
C VAL A 187 -21.21 22.45 9.41
N HIS A 188 -22.14 22.76 10.31
CA HIS A 188 -23.23 23.70 10.04
C HIS A 188 -22.82 25.14 10.39
N LEU A 189 -23.05 26.06 9.45
CA LEU A 189 -22.70 27.48 9.57
C LEU A 189 -23.92 28.34 9.20
N SER A 190 -24.29 29.29 10.06
CA SER A 190 -25.47 30.14 9.85
C SER A 190 -25.22 31.35 8.95
N GLU A 191 -23.98 31.85 8.90
CA GLU A 191 -23.63 33.11 8.22
C GLU A 191 -22.62 32.87 7.11
N ALA A 192 -22.78 33.58 5.98
CA ALA A 192 -21.88 33.47 4.83
C ALA A 192 -20.45 33.94 5.15
N ASP A 193 -20.29 34.92 6.04
CA ASP A 193 -18.99 35.45 6.47
C ASP A 193 -18.09 34.37 7.09
N ALA A 194 -18.67 33.29 7.63
CA ALA A 194 -17.91 32.17 8.17
C ALA A 194 -17.16 31.36 7.08
N LEU A 195 -17.58 31.49 5.81
CA LEU A 195 -17.02 30.84 4.62
C LEU A 195 -15.99 31.72 3.88
N ALA A 196 -15.62 32.88 4.43
CA ALA A 196 -14.73 33.82 3.77
C ALA A 196 -13.46 33.12 3.24
N GLY A 197 -13.18 33.32 1.94
CA GLY A 197 -12.07 32.72 1.21
C GLY A 197 -12.45 31.53 0.33
N MET A 198 -13.64 30.94 0.52
CA MET A 198 -14.23 30.00 -0.44
C MET A 198 -14.78 30.74 -1.67
N ASN A 199 -14.77 30.07 -2.82
CA ASN A 199 -15.34 30.61 -4.06
C ASN A 199 -16.88 30.44 -4.13
N ASP A 200 -17.52 31.10 -5.09
CA ASP A 200 -18.98 31.13 -5.23
C ASP A 200 -19.60 29.73 -5.42
N ASP A 201 -18.89 28.83 -6.12
CA ASP A 201 -19.37 27.46 -6.35
C ASP A 201 -19.33 26.63 -5.07
N GLN A 202 -18.26 26.74 -4.29
CA GLN A 202 -18.14 26.08 -3.00
C GLN A 202 -19.21 26.58 -2.02
N ILE A 203 -19.47 27.89 -2.00
CA ILE A 203 -20.52 28.48 -1.17
C ILE A 203 -21.91 27.99 -1.60
N ALA A 204 -22.20 28.00 -2.90
CA ALA A 204 -23.46 27.49 -3.44
C ALA A 204 -23.64 25.99 -3.14
N ALA A 205 -22.58 25.19 -3.28
CA ALA A 205 -22.60 23.77 -2.98
C ALA A 205 -22.83 23.49 -1.49
N ALA A 206 -22.32 24.33 -0.59
CA ALA A 206 -22.59 24.25 0.84
C ALA A 206 -24.04 24.64 1.20
N ALA A 207 -24.60 25.64 0.52
CA ALA A 207 -26.00 26.05 0.68
C ALA A 207 -26.98 24.98 0.17
N ASN A 208 -26.70 24.38 -0.99
CA ASN A 208 -27.52 23.30 -1.55
C ASN A 208 -27.57 22.09 -0.62
N ARG A 209 -26.43 21.70 -0.04
CA ARG A 209 -26.37 20.60 0.95
C ARG A 209 -27.17 20.90 2.21
N ALA A 210 -27.14 22.14 2.70
CA ALA A 210 -27.97 22.55 3.81
C ALA A 210 -29.47 22.40 3.47
N ALA A 211 -29.87 22.85 2.28
CA ALA A 211 -31.24 22.73 1.79
C ALA A 211 -31.68 21.26 1.62
N GLU A 212 -30.82 20.38 1.08
CA GLU A 212 -31.06 18.93 0.97
C GLU A 212 -31.28 18.26 2.33
N ARG A 213 -30.61 18.75 3.37
CA ARG A 213 -30.82 18.30 4.76
C ARG A 213 -31.94 19.03 5.49
N GLY A 214 -32.61 19.98 4.86
CA GLY A 214 -33.68 20.76 5.45
C GLY A 214 -33.23 21.67 6.60
N VAL A 215 -31.98 22.15 6.57
CA VAL A 215 -31.43 23.10 7.56
C VAL A 215 -31.07 24.43 6.89
N ASP A 216 -31.26 25.55 7.60
CA ASP A 216 -30.95 26.89 7.09
C ASP A 216 -29.44 27.16 7.09
N GLY A 217 -28.92 27.97 6.17
CA GLY A 217 -27.49 28.36 6.14
C GLY A 217 -26.66 27.47 5.23
N TYR A 218 -25.50 27.03 5.72
CA TYR A 218 -24.50 26.30 4.93
C TYR A 218 -24.04 25.04 5.65
N LEU A 219 -23.78 23.99 4.89
CA LEU A 219 -23.33 22.71 5.42
C LEU A 219 -22.07 22.25 4.70
N LEU A 220 -20.97 22.12 5.44
CA LEU A 220 -19.71 21.57 4.96
C LEU A 220 -19.65 20.08 5.34
N PRO A 221 -19.69 19.14 4.37
CA PRO A 221 -19.52 17.73 4.67
C PRO A 221 -18.07 17.43 5.07
N LEU A 222 -17.85 16.27 5.67
CA LEU A 222 -16.52 15.77 6.00
C LEU A 222 -16.14 14.63 5.05
N ASN A 223 -15.02 14.78 4.36
CA ASN A 223 -14.39 13.71 3.57
C ASN A 223 -13.64 12.75 4.50
N ASN A 224 -13.42 11.50 4.07
CA ASN A 224 -12.89 10.40 4.90
C ASN A 224 -11.53 10.68 5.59
N PHE A 225 -10.68 11.56 5.06
CA PHE A 225 -9.37 11.91 5.65
C PHE A 225 -9.46 13.05 6.67
N THR A 226 -8.40 13.24 7.47
CA THR A 226 -8.35 14.23 8.56
C THR A 226 -8.40 15.66 8.06
N GLN A 227 -7.59 15.97 7.04
CA GLN A 227 -7.42 17.33 6.53
C GLN A 227 -8.50 17.67 5.52
N GLN A 228 -9.51 18.44 5.90
CA GLN A 228 -10.58 18.78 4.96
C GLN A 228 -10.10 19.80 3.92
N GLY A 229 -10.43 19.60 2.63
CA GLY A 229 -9.97 20.49 1.55
C GLY A 229 -10.34 21.96 1.76
N VAL A 230 -11.48 22.24 2.38
CA VAL A 230 -11.91 23.61 2.74
C VAL A 230 -10.94 24.34 3.68
N LEU A 231 -10.06 23.62 4.39
CA LEU A 231 -9.04 24.23 5.25
C LEU A 231 -8.03 25.07 4.46
N GLU A 232 -7.83 24.79 3.18
CA GLU A 232 -6.92 25.57 2.32
C GLU A 232 -7.48 26.95 1.97
N SER A 233 -8.81 27.07 1.87
CA SER A 233 -9.50 28.29 1.42
C SER A 233 -10.07 29.13 2.55
N LEU A 234 -10.50 28.51 3.66
CA LEU A 234 -11.16 29.20 4.76
C LEU A 234 -10.21 30.19 5.46
N SER A 235 -10.40 31.49 5.26
CA SER A 235 -9.59 32.55 5.87
C SER A 235 -9.84 32.74 7.38
N THR A 236 -11.02 32.35 7.87
CA THR A 236 -11.41 32.46 9.28
C THR A 236 -10.85 31.30 10.11
N ALA A 237 -9.87 31.59 10.98
CA ALA A 237 -9.22 30.58 11.85
C ALA A 237 -10.22 29.80 12.74
N GLN A 238 -11.26 30.46 13.25
CA GLN A 238 -12.29 29.81 14.05
C GLN A 238 -13.07 28.75 13.24
N THR A 239 -13.38 29.03 11.98
CA THR A 239 -14.05 28.07 11.09
C THR A 239 -13.11 26.90 10.78
N ARG A 240 -11.84 27.16 10.47
CA ARG A 240 -10.83 26.10 10.27
C ARG A 240 -10.72 25.18 11.49
N ARG A 241 -10.65 25.75 12.69
CA ARG A 241 -10.62 25.00 13.94
C ARG A 241 -11.86 24.12 14.11
N HIS A 242 -13.05 24.65 13.83
CA HIS A 242 -14.31 23.89 13.91
C HIS A 242 -14.31 22.70 12.94
N VAL A 243 -13.89 22.92 11.69
CA VAL A 243 -13.78 21.87 10.67
C VAL A 243 -12.79 20.79 11.07
N LEU A 244 -11.57 21.15 11.45
CA LEU A 244 -10.55 20.16 11.84
C LEU A 244 -10.96 19.39 13.10
N ASN A 245 -11.53 20.06 14.10
CA ASN A 245 -12.00 19.39 15.33
C ASN A 245 -13.11 18.38 15.05
N ASN A 246 -14.12 18.74 14.25
CA ASN A 246 -15.18 17.80 13.90
C ASN A 246 -14.65 16.63 13.06
N SER A 247 -13.74 16.90 12.11
CA SER A 247 -13.05 15.86 11.33
C SER A 247 -12.32 14.86 12.22
N MET A 248 -11.58 15.35 13.23
CA MET A 248 -10.81 14.52 14.15
C MET A 248 -11.66 13.83 15.22
N ALA A 249 -12.88 14.29 15.48
CA ALA A 249 -13.77 13.74 16.50
C ALA A 249 -14.53 12.48 16.06
N ARG A 250 -14.56 12.19 14.75
CA ARG A 250 -15.26 11.04 14.18
C ARG A 250 -14.90 9.73 14.88
N GLY A 251 -15.91 8.93 15.19
CA GLY A 251 -15.73 7.62 15.81
C GLY A 251 -15.31 7.67 17.28
N SER A 252 -15.23 8.84 17.93
CA SER A 252 -14.60 8.97 19.26
C SER A 252 -15.38 9.82 20.27
N ARG A 253 -16.58 10.29 19.92
CA ARG A 253 -17.40 11.19 20.75
C ARG A 253 -18.45 10.49 21.63
N GLY A 254 -18.46 9.16 21.67
CA GLY A 254 -19.48 8.35 22.34
C GLY A 254 -20.78 8.20 21.55
N GLY A 255 -21.68 7.34 22.03
CA GLY A 255 -22.97 7.06 21.40
C GLY A 255 -22.87 6.06 20.24
N ASP A 256 -23.90 6.03 19.39
CA ASP A 256 -24.03 5.04 18.30
C ASP A 256 -22.98 5.21 17.18
N GLY A 257 -22.29 6.35 17.16
CA GLY A 257 -21.22 6.66 16.21
C GLY A 257 -19.80 6.34 16.72
N ASP A 258 -19.64 5.79 17.92
CA ASP A 258 -18.32 5.46 18.48
C ASP A 258 -17.78 4.15 17.91
N THR A 259 -16.51 4.14 17.49
CA THR A 259 -15.86 3.00 16.86
C THR A 259 -14.71 2.42 17.67
N ARG A 260 -14.44 2.95 18.87
CA ARG A 260 -13.27 2.55 19.68
C ARG A 260 -13.33 1.09 20.10
N THR A 261 -14.52 0.58 20.45
CA THR A 261 -14.71 -0.84 20.75
C THR A 261 -14.39 -1.70 19.54
N GLN A 262 -14.87 -1.32 18.35
CA GLN A 262 -14.58 -2.03 17.11
C GLN A 262 -13.09 -2.07 16.80
N VAL A 263 -12.37 -0.96 16.98
CA VAL A 263 -10.90 -0.92 16.81
C VAL A 263 -10.21 -1.88 17.77
N ALA A 264 -10.54 -1.83 19.05
CA ALA A 264 -9.92 -2.65 20.09
C ALA A 264 -10.19 -4.16 19.86
N ASP A 265 -11.45 -4.53 19.61
CA ASP A 265 -11.86 -5.92 19.41
C ASP A 265 -11.32 -6.48 18.09
N THR A 266 -11.33 -5.69 17.01
CA THR A 266 -10.82 -6.12 15.69
C THR A 266 -9.32 -6.43 15.75
N THR A 267 -8.54 -5.58 16.40
CA THR A 267 -7.07 -5.77 16.50
C THR A 267 -6.72 -6.97 17.37
N ALA A 268 -7.43 -7.18 18.48
CA ALA A 268 -7.27 -8.36 19.32
C ALA A 268 -7.62 -9.66 18.57
N LEU A 269 -8.74 -9.69 17.83
CA LEU A 269 -9.14 -10.86 17.04
C LEU A 269 -8.19 -11.13 15.87
N ARG A 270 -7.64 -10.09 15.24
CA ARG A 270 -6.62 -10.22 14.19
C ARG A 270 -5.32 -10.80 14.74
N ALA A 271 -4.87 -10.37 15.91
CA ALA A 271 -3.71 -10.97 16.59
C ALA A 271 -3.95 -12.45 16.92
N LEU A 272 -5.14 -12.79 17.44
CA LEU A 272 -5.52 -14.18 17.72
C LEU A 272 -5.57 -15.03 16.44
N LYS A 273 -6.17 -14.52 15.37
CA LYS A 273 -6.19 -15.19 14.05
C LYS A 273 -4.78 -15.51 13.56
N ALA A 274 -3.88 -14.54 13.61
CA ALA A 274 -2.49 -14.72 13.18
C ALA A 274 -1.79 -15.80 14.01
N HIS A 275 -1.98 -15.79 15.33
CA HIS A 275 -1.41 -16.77 16.24
C HIS A 275 -1.90 -18.19 15.95
N LEU A 276 -3.21 -18.38 15.72
CA LEU A 276 -3.75 -19.69 15.33
C LEU A 276 -3.08 -20.22 14.05
N LEU A 277 -2.75 -19.33 13.11
CA LEU A 277 -2.08 -19.67 11.86
C LEU A 277 -0.54 -19.78 11.99
N GLY A 278 0.02 -19.63 13.20
CA GLY A 278 1.45 -19.76 13.47
C GLY A 278 2.28 -18.50 13.21
N TYR A 279 1.63 -17.34 12.99
CA TYR A 279 2.31 -16.06 12.82
C TYR A 279 2.39 -15.31 14.17
N PRO A 280 3.46 -14.52 14.41
CA PRO A 280 3.62 -13.80 15.68
C PRO A 280 2.68 -12.60 15.81
N SER A 281 2.25 -12.01 14.70
CA SER A 281 1.39 -10.83 14.65
C SER A 281 0.54 -10.84 13.38
N TYR A 282 -0.53 -10.03 13.36
CA TYR A 282 -1.32 -9.87 12.14
C TYR A 282 -0.53 -9.25 10.99
N SER A 283 0.39 -8.32 11.28
CA SER A 283 1.28 -7.75 10.26
C SER A 283 2.15 -8.81 9.60
N SER A 284 2.66 -9.78 10.38
CA SER A 284 3.42 -10.91 9.83
C SER A 284 2.55 -11.78 8.92
N PHE A 285 1.33 -12.09 9.35
CA PHE A 285 0.37 -12.83 8.52
C PHE A 285 0.00 -12.08 7.23
N ALA A 286 -0.30 -10.79 7.33
CA ALA A 286 -0.82 -9.98 6.23
C ALA A 286 0.26 -9.65 5.19
N ILE A 287 1.52 -9.47 5.61
CA ILE A 287 2.63 -9.06 4.74
C ILE A 287 3.33 -10.24 4.07
N ASP A 288 3.18 -11.46 4.60
CA ASP A 288 3.78 -12.70 4.06
C ASP A 288 3.45 -12.97 2.58
N ASN A 289 2.28 -12.51 2.10
CA ASN A 289 1.88 -12.62 0.69
C ASN A 289 1.93 -11.28 -0.09
N GLN A 290 2.66 -10.30 0.43
CA GLN A 290 2.90 -9.00 -0.20
C GLN A 290 4.31 -8.94 -0.79
N THR A 291 4.57 -8.01 -1.71
CA THR A 291 5.88 -7.88 -2.37
C THR A 291 7.00 -7.39 -1.44
N ALA A 292 6.66 -6.68 -0.35
CA ALA A 292 7.59 -6.30 0.71
C ALA A 292 8.13 -7.51 1.49
N GLY A 293 7.40 -8.63 1.48
CA GLY A 293 7.82 -9.92 2.03
C GLY A 293 7.80 -10.04 3.55
N ASN A 294 8.07 -8.98 4.32
CA ASN A 294 7.98 -9.01 5.79
C ASN A 294 7.67 -7.63 6.41
N PRO A 295 7.17 -7.59 7.67
CA PRO A 295 6.83 -6.35 8.35
C PRO A 295 8.01 -5.39 8.59
N ASP A 296 9.23 -5.91 8.81
CA ASP A 296 10.40 -5.07 9.05
C ASP A 296 10.74 -4.25 7.79
N ALA A 297 10.69 -4.85 6.61
CA ALA A 297 10.92 -4.15 5.34
C ALA A 297 9.88 -3.04 5.09
N ALA A 298 8.61 -3.31 5.39
CA ALA A 298 7.53 -2.31 5.30
C ALA A 298 7.75 -1.16 6.29
N ALA A 299 8.09 -1.48 7.55
CA ALA A 299 8.33 -0.50 8.60
C ALA A 299 9.58 0.35 8.36
N ASP A 300 10.64 -0.24 7.79
CA ASP A 300 11.89 0.45 7.49
C ASP A 300 11.70 1.53 6.42
N ILE A 301 10.92 1.24 5.37
CA ILE A 301 10.58 2.24 4.33
C ILE A 301 9.81 3.41 4.96
N VAL A 302 8.77 3.15 5.75
CA VAL A 302 7.99 4.19 6.43
C VAL A 302 8.89 5.01 7.38
N SER A 303 9.70 4.34 8.19
CA SER A 303 10.54 4.97 9.22
C SER A 303 11.66 5.82 8.62
N SER A 304 12.22 5.40 7.49
CA SER A 304 13.34 6.10 6.82
C SER A 304 12.97 7.52 6.36
N LEU A 305 11.69 7.77 6.08
CA LEU A 305 11.20 9.05 5.56
C LEU A 305 10.70 10.02 6.64
N ILE A 306 10.56 9.59 7.90
CA ILE A 306 10.01 10.42 8.98
C ILE A 306 10.88 11.66 9.23
N ASN A 307 12.18 11.45 9.42
CA ASN A 307 13.11 12.55 9.71
C ASN A 307 13.23 13.55 8.53
N PRO A 308 13.44 13.09 7.27
CA PRO A 308 13.41 13.98 6.12
C PRO A 308 12.11 14.79 6.01
N ALA A 309 10.95 14.15 6.21
CA ALA A 309 9.66 14.82 6.09
C ALA A 309 9.44 15.87 7.20
N ASN A 310 9.83 15.56 8.45
CA ASN A 310 9.82 16.53 9.56
C ASN A 310 10.74 17.73 9.29
N ALA A 311 11.95 17.49 8.81
CA ALA A 311 12.89 18.56 8.47
C ALA A 311 12.34 19.47 7.34
N GLN A 312 11.71 18.86 6.34
CA GLN A 312 11.05 19.58 5.25
C GLN A 312 9.88 20.43 5.77
N LEU A 313 9.01 19.88 6.63
CA LEU A 313 7.90 20.63 7.23
C LEU A 313 8.41 21.83 8.04
N ASP A 314 9.44 21.65 8.85
CA ASP A 314 10.01 22.72 9.67
C ASP A 314 10.58 23.86 8.79
N ALA A 315 11.22 23.52 7.68
CA ALA A 315 11.73 24.47 6.70
C ALA A 315 10.59 25.25 6.01
N GLU A 316 9.56 24.55 5.53
CA GLU A 316 8.37 25.14 4.89
C GLU A 316 7.63 26.07 5.86
N LEU A 317 7.42 25.64 7.11
CA LEU A 317 6.78 26.46 8.14
C LEU A 317 7.64 27.64 8.60
N ALA A 318 8.98 27.56 8.49
CA ALA A 318 9.85 28.71 8.72
C ALA A 318 9.66 29.77 7.62
N GLN A 319 9.58 29.36 6.35
CA GLN A 319 9.30 30.26 5.22
C GLN A 319 7.93 30.92 5.36
N VAL A 320 6.90 30.14 5.69
CA VAL A 320 5.54 30.62 5.97
C VAL A 320 5.53 31.67 7.09
N ARG A 321 6.15 31.38 8.23
CA ARG A 321 6.19 32.30 9.38
C ARG A 321 6.89 33.60 9.02
N GLN A 322 7.99 33.53 8.28
CA GLN A 322 8.71 34.70 7.81
C GLN A 322 7.88 35.53 6.82
N ARG A 323 7.22 34.89 5.86
CA ARG A 323 6.47 35.56 4.78
C ARG A 323 5.23 36.31 5.27
N TYR A 324 4.61 35.81 6.33
CA TYR A 324 3.36 36.33 6.90
C TYR A 324 3.51 36.92 8.31
N GLU A 325 4.75 37.08 8.79
CA GLU A 325 5.07 37.65 10.10
C GLU A 325 4.34 36.96 11.27
N LEU A 326 4.26 35.62 11.21
CA LEU A 326 3.54 34.80 12.20
C LEU A 326 4.48 34.36 13.33
N GLU A 327 4.04 34.53 14.58
CA GLU A 327 4.77 34.00 15.74
C GLU A 327 4.67 32.47 15.82
N THR A 328 3.47 31.92 15.62
CA THR A 328 3.17 30.49 15.66
C THR A 328 2.18 30.10 14.57
N VAL A 329 2.17 28.80 14.22
CA VAL A 329 1.18 28.19 13.33
C VAL A 329 0.55 27.04 14.08
N ALA A 330 -0.78 27.03 14.21
CA ALA A 330 -1.51 25.92 14.83
C ALA A 330 -1.89 24.86 13.78
N ALA A 331 -2.21 23.64 14.21
CA ALA A 331 -2.50 22.52 13.31
C ALA A 331 -3.61 22.82 12.28
N GLU A 332 -4.67 23.54 12.69
CA GLU A 332 -5.78 23.96 11.82
C GLU A 332 -5.39 25.03 10.79
N ASP A 333 -4.23 25.67 10.96
CA ASP A 333 -3.75 26.75 10.12
C ASP A 333 -2.70 26.29 9.11
N VAL A 334 -2.09 25.12 9.31
CA VAL A 334 -0.98 24.64 8.47
C VAL A 334 -1.41 24.55 7.00
N LYS A 335 -2.50 23.83 6.69
CA LYS A 335 -3.01 23.69 5.31
C LYS A 335 -3.31 25.05 4.67
N TYR A 336 -3.96 25.96 5.42
CA TYR A 336 -4.26 27.31 4.95
C TYR A 336 -3.00 28.07 4.56
N TYR A 337 -2.01 28.12 5.45
CA TYR A 337 -0.80 28.90 5.18
C TYR A 337 0.13 28.26 4.15
N LEU A 338 0.18 26.93 4.06
CA LEU A 338 0.90 26.26 2.98
C LEU A 338 0.26 26.56 1.62
N ALA A 339 -1.07 26.48 1.52
CA ALA A 339 -1.79 26.83 0.29
C ALA A 339 -1.62 28.32 -0.06
N LYS A 340 -1.71 29.21 0.94
CA LYS A 340 -1.50 30.66 0.78
C LYS A 340 -0.09 30.97 0.31
N TYR A 341 0.93 30.35 0.92
CA TYR A 341 2.33 30.52 0.52
C TYR A 341 2.53 30.05 -0.91
N ARG A 342 1.99 28.87 -1.25
CA ARG A 342 2.07 28.33 -2.61
C ARG A 342 1.45 29.29 -3.63
N ALA A 343 0.27 29.84 -3.35
CA ALA A 343 -0.38 30.82 -4.22
C ALA A 343 0.46 32.10 -4.38
N ASP A 344 0.96 32.66 -3.27
CA ASP A 344 1.69 33.93 -3.26
C ASP A 344 3.10 33.81 -3.89
N GLU A 345 3.82 32.71 -3.65
CA GLU A 345 5.21 32.51 -4.10
C GLU A 345 5.27 32.13 -5.58
N PHE A 346 4.39 31.21 -6.01
CA PHE A 346 4.38 30.71 -7.38
C PHE A 346 3.44 31.49 -8.31
N GLY A 347 2.66 32.44 -7.76
CA GLY A 347 1.70 33.23 -8.54
C GLY A 347 0.55 32.39 -9.10
N ILE A 348 0.16 31.32 -8.40
CA ILE A 348 -0.85 30.37 -8.83
C ILE A 348 -2.19 30.73 -8.19
N ASP A 349 -3.15 31.12 -9.01
CA ASP A 349 -4.56 31.22 -8.61
C ASP A 349 -5.28 29.90 -8.96
N PRO A 350 -5.70 29.10 -7.96
CA PRO A 350 -6.36 27.82 -8.21
C PRO A 350 -7.64 27.94 -9.05
N ASP A 351 -8.41 29.02 -8.90
CA ASP A 351 -9.66 29.22 -9.64
C ASP A 351 -9.37 29.54 -11.11
N GLU A 352 -8.30 30.29 -11.41
CA GLU A 352 -7.86 30.53 -12.79
C GLU A 352 -7.23 29.28 -13.42
N VAL A 353 -6.49 28.47 -12.65
CA VAL A 353 -5.93 27.20 -13.12
C VAL A 353 -7.03 26.20 -13.47
N ALA A 354 -8.06 26.08 -12.63
CA ALA A 354 -9.17 25.15 -12.85
C ALA A 354 -9.90 25.40 -14.18
N LYS A 355 -9.90 26.65 -14.69
CA LYS A 355 -10.49 26.99 -16.00
C LYS A 355 -9.78 26.33 -17.19
N TYR A 356 -8.62 25.72 -17.00
CA TYR A 356 -7.93 24.96 -18.06
C TYR A 356 -8.24 23.46 -18.01
N PHE A 357 -8.90 22.98 -16.98
CA PHE A 357 -9.10 21.55 -16.72
C PHE A 357 -10.58 21.19 -16.67
N GLU A 358 -11.28 21.42 -17.78
CA GLU A 358 -12.67 21.00 -17.93
C GLU A 358 -12.76 19.47 -18.08
N PHE A 359 -13.62 18.83 -17.28
CA PHE A 359 -13.67 17.38 -17.13
C PHE A 359 -13.83 16.61 -18.45
N ASP A 360 -14.72 17.02 -19.35
CA ASP A 360 -14.96 16.31 -20.60
C ASP A 360 -13.73 16.40 -21.53
N THR A 361 -13.09 17.56 -21.54
CA THR A 361 -11.84 17.83 -22.28
C THR A 361 -10.68 17.06 -21.68
N VAL A 362 -10.53 17.03 -20.35
CA VAL A 362 -9.50 16.25 -19.66
C VAL A 362 -9.68 14.74 -19.92
N LEU A 363 -10.91 14.24 -19.86
CA LEU A 363 -11.22 12.85 -20.14
C LEU A 363 -10.81 12.46 -21.56
N THR A 364 -11.25 13.22 -22.56
CA THR A 364 -11.08 12.86 -23.98
C THR A 364 -9.71 13.23 -24.54
N GLU A 365 -9.21 14.43 -24.26
CA GLU A 365 -7.96 14.97 -24.80
C GLU A 365 -6.77 14.83 -23.83
N GLY A 366 -6.98 14.38 -22.60
CA GLY A 366 -5.93 14.07 -21.64
C GLY A 366 -5.82 12.57 -21.39
N VAL A 367 -6.75 12.04 -20.59
CA VAL A 367 -6.75 10.65 -20.10
C VAL A 367 -6.82 9.63 -21.25
N PHE A 368 -7.85 9.72 -22.10
CA PHE A 368 -7.99 8.84 -23.27
C PHE A 368 -6.88 9.05 -24.28
N ARG A 369 -6.43 10.30 -24.49
CA ARG A 369 -5.32 10.60 -25.39
C ARG A 369 -4.01 9.95 -24.94
N ALA A 370 -3.67 10.04 -23.66
CA ALA A 370 -2.48 9.39 -23.10
C ALA A 370 -2.55 7.88 -23.29
N ALA A 371 -3.68 7.26 -22.93
CA ALA A 371 -3.89 5.82 -23.14
C ALA A 371 -3.84 5.41 -24.63
N THR A 372 -4.40 6.23 -25.53
CA THR A 372 -4.33 6.02 -26.98
C THR A 372 -2.88 6.12 -27.49
N GLY A 373 -2.15 7.15 -27.07
CA GLY A 373 -0.77 7.37 -27.50
C GLY A 373 0.19 6.28 -27.01
N LEU A 374 0.00 5.82 -25.77
CA LEU A 374 0.86 4.83 -25.14
C LEU A 374 0.51 3.39 -25.56
N TYR A 375 -0.78 3.05 -25.60
CA TYR A 375 -1.27 1.67 -25.78
C TYR A 375 -2.07 1.43 -27.07
N GLY A 376 -2.38 2.47 -27.83
CA GLY A 376 -3.09 2.37 -29.12
C GLY A 376 -4.58 2.05 -29.02
N ILE A 377 -5.14 1.99 -27.82
CA ILE A 377 -6.57 1.74 -27.59
C ILE A 377 -7.40 2.99 -27.88
N THR A 378 -8.67 2.81 -28.26
CA THR A 378 -9.60 3.91 -28.54
C THR A 378 -10.89 3.77 -27.75
N PHE A 379 -11.56 4.89 -27.49
CA PHE A 379 -12.76 4.97 -26.66
C PHE A 379 -13.94 5.56 -27.44
N ALA A 380 -15.11 4.93 -27.34
CA ALA A 380 -16.36 5.43 -27.93
C ALA A 380 -17.49 5.40 -26.89
N PRO A 381 -18.38 6.41 -26.83
CA PRO A 381 -19.56 6.35 -25.97
C PRO A 381 -20.38 5.09 -26.24
N TYR A 382 -20.80 4.40 -25.17
CA TYR A 382 -21.62 3.21 -25.23
C TYR A 382 -23.01 3.52 -24.67
N GLU A 383 -23.97 3.76 -25.57
CA GLU A 383 -25.35 4.10 -25.21
C GLU A 383 -26.21 2.84 -24.99
N GLY A 384 -27.32 2.99 -24.27
CA GLY A 384 -28.31 1.91 -24.11
C GLY A 384 -28.05 0.94 -22.95
N VAL A 385 -27.03 1.20 -22.13
CA VAL A 385 -26.79 0.46 -20.88
C VAL A 385 -27.34 1.20 -19.67
N THR A 386 -28.05 0.49 -18.80
CA THR A 386 -28.57 1.05 -17.54
C THR A 386 -27.53 0.89 -16.43
N ALA A 387 -26.96 2.00 -15.97
CA ALA A 387 -26.04 2.02 -14.82
C ALA A 387 -26.80 2.23 -13.49
N TRP A 388 -26.06 2.26 -12.37
CA TRP A 388 -26.64 2.49 -11.03
C TRP A 388 -27.13 3.92 -10.81
N HIS A 389 -26.72 4.89 -11.64
CA HIS A 389 -27.12 6.30 -11.53
C HIS A 389 -27.11 6.97 -12.91
N GLU A 390 -27.96 7.98 -13.12
CA GLU A 390 -28.13 8.67 -14.41
C GLU A 390 -26.91 9.46 -14.89
N ASP A 391 -26.05 9.87 -13.95
CA ASP A 391 -24.81 10.61 -14.24
C ASP A 391 -23.65 9.71 -14.71
N VAL A 392 -23.82 8.38 -14.66
CA VAL A 392 -22.77 7.43 -15.05
C VAL A 392 -22.70 7.35 -16.57
N ARG A 393 -21.47 7.42 -17.10
CA ARG A 393 -21.20 7.37 -18.53
C ARG A 393 -20.43 6.11 -18.88
N ALA A 394 -20.89 5.39 -19.90
CA ALA A 394 -20.22 4.18 -20.37
C ALA A 394 -19.43 4.45 -21.66
N TYR A 395 -18.24 3.85 -21.76
CA TYR A 395 -17.38 3.90 -22.94
C TYR A 395 -16.94 2.49 -23.33
N GLU A 396 -17.09 2.15 -24.60
CA GLU A 396 -16.49 0.95 -25.19
C GLU A 396 -15.04 1.23 -25.57
N VAL A 397 -14.17 0.30 -25.20
CA VAL A 397 -12.74 0.35 -25.50
C VAL A 397 -12.43 -0.64 -26.60
N THR A 398 -11.74 -0.19 -27.64
CA THR A 398 -11.31 -1.02 -28.78
C THR A 398 -9.79 -1.11 -28.81
N ASP A 399 -9.26 -2.30 -29.04
CA ASP A 399 -7.82 -2.56 -29.17
C ASP A 399 -7.31 -2.19 -30.58
N VAL A 400 -5.99 -2.14 -30.76
CA VAL A 400 -5.33 -1.86 -32.06
C VAL A 400 -5.72 -2.83 -33.18
N THR A 401 -6.28 -3.98 -32.81
CA THR A 401 -6.79 -5.01 -33.74
C THR A 401 -8.24 -4.78 -34.18
N GLU A 402 -8.84 -3.64 -33.83
CA GLU A 402 -10.27 -3.32 -34.05
C GLU A 402 -11.24 -4.27 -33.32
N ARG A 403 -10.74 -5.01 -32.32
CA ARG A 403 -11.56 -5.89 -31.49
C ARG A 403 -11.96 -5.18 -30.19
N PRO A 404 -13.17 -5.41 -29.67
CA PRO A 404 -13.56 -4.93 -28.35
C PRO A 404 -12.58 -5.42 -27.28
N LEU A 405 -12.13 -4.50 -26.44
CA LEU A 405 -11.25 -4.77 -25.30
C LEU A 405 -12.04 -4.80 -23.98
N GLY A 406 -13.10 -4.02 -23.83
CA GLY A 406 -13.89 -3.94 -22.59
C GLY A 406 -14.80 -2.71 -22.52
N LEU A 407 -15.48 -2.55 -21.39
CA LEU A 407 -16.27 -1.35 -21.06
C LEU A 407 -15.71 -0.62 -19.84
N VAL A 408 -15.80 0.71 -19.86
CA VAL A 408 -15.49 1.59 -18.72
C VAL A 408 -16.73 2.39 -18.33
N PHE A 409 -17.16 2.28 -17.07
CA PHE A 409 -18.19 3.15 -16.48
C PHE A 409 -17.53 4.26 -15.67
N ILE A 410 -17.85 5.52 -15.95
CA ILE A 410 -17.30 6.69 -15.26
C ILE A 410 -18.41 7.39 -14.49
N ASP A 411 -18.26 7.49 -13.16
CA ASP A 411 -19.19 8.11 -12.22
C ASP A 411 -18.52 9.31 -11.53
N PRO A 412 -18.69 10.54 -12.05
CA PRO A 412 -17.85 11.67 -11.66
C PRO A 412 -18.28 12.38 -10.37
N TYR A 413 -19.56 12.37 -10.01
CA TYR A 413 -20.09 13.34 -9.05
C TYR A 413 -20.34 12.80 -7.64
N SER A 414 -20.04 13.63 -6.64
CA SER A 414 -20.39 13.41 -5.24
C SER A 414 -21.91 13.48 -4.99
N ARG A 415 -22.39 12.68 -4.04
CA ARG A 415 -23.79 12.63 -3.58
C ARG A 415 -23.91 11.91 -2.24
N ASP A 416 -24.99 12.14 -1.51
CA ASP A 416 -25.21 11.57 -0.15
C ASP A 416 -25.24 10.02 -0.11
N THR A 417 -25.55 9.37 -1.23
CA THR A 417 -25.60 7.90 -1.35
C THR A 417 -24.28 7.27 -1.84
N LYS A 418 -23.24 8.08 -2.07
CA LYS A 418 -21.92 7.65 -2.54
C LYS A 418 -20.90 7.82 -1.43
N ARG A 419 -20.00 6.85 -1.24
CA ARG A 419 -18.89 6.99 -0.28
C ARG A 419 -17.90 8.06 -0.75
N GLY A 420 -17.19 8.68 0.18
CA GLY A 420 -16.14 9.66 -0.15
C GLY A 420 -14.88 9.02 -0.76
N GLY A 421 -14.04 9.84 -1.39
CA GLY A 421 -12.79 9.41 -2.03
C GLY A 421 -12.90 9.21 -3.54
N ALA A 422 -12.00 8.42 -4.11
CA ALA A 422 -12.04 7.95 -5.48
C ALA A 422 -11.58 6.49 -5.51
N TRP A 423 -12.05 5.72 -6.50
CA TRP A 423 -11.70 4.31 -6.64
C TRP A 423 -12.05 3.77 -8.03
N MET A 424 -11.51 2.60 -8.33
CA MET A 424 -11.85 1.74 -9.47
C MET A 424 -12.28 0.36 -8.96
N ASP A 425 -13.33 -0.22 -9.57
CA ASP A 425 -13.74 -1.60 -9.32
C ASP A 425 -13.82 -2.41 -10.63
N GLN A 426 -13.76 -3.73 -10.51
CA GLN A 426 -14.07 -4.67 -11.59
C GLN A 426 -15.50 -5.21 -11.40
N LEU A 427 -16.43 -4.79 -12.27
CA LEU A 427 -17.77 -5.37 -12.33
C LEU A 427 -17.77 -6.75 -12.97
N VAL A 428 -16.97 -6.90 -14.02
CA VAL A 428 -16.73 -8.18 -14.69
C VAL A 428 -15.22 -8.31 -14.88
N PRO A 429 -14.54 -9.23 -14.16
CA PRO A 429 -13.13 -9.48 -14.39
C PRO A 429 -12.93 -10.26 -15.70
N ALA A 430 -11.94 -9.85 -16.50
CA ALA A 430 -11.58 -10.58 -17.72
C ALA A 430 -10.90 -11.90 -17.37
N SER A 431 -11.22 -12.98 -18.08
CA SER A 431 -10.41 -14.21 -17.98
C SER A 431 -10.59 -15.10 -19.21
N ARG A 432 -9.55 -15.87 -19.58
CA ARG A 432 -9.70 -16.88 -20.64
C ARG A 432 -10.61 -18.04 -20.22
N LEU A 433 -10.71 -18.34 -18.93
CA LEU A 433 -11.57 -19.40 -18.40
C LEU A 433 -13.06 -19.10 -18.63
N THR A 434 -13.49 -17.87 -18.35
CA THR A 434 -14.88 -17.44 -18.51
C THR A 434 -15.19 -16.98 -19.94
N GLY A 435 -14.18 -16.46 -20.65
CA GLY A 435 -14.32 -15.85 -21.97
C GLY A 435 -14.97 -14.47 -21.94
N LEU A 436 -15.17 -13.89 -20.75
CA LEU A 436 -15.80 -12.57 -20.57
C LEU A 436 -14.78 -11.45 -20.78
N LEU A 437 -15.24 -10.35 -21.38
CA LEU A 437 -14.49 -9.10 -21.49
C LEU A 437 -14.58 -8.30 -20.18
N PRO A 438 -13.54 -7.53 -19.83
CA PRO A 438 -13.52 -6.72 -18.63
C PRO A 438 -14.59 -5.62 -18.68
N VAL A 439 -15.27 -5.43 -17.56
CA VAL A 439 -16.05 -4.22 -17.28
C VAL A 439 -15.53 -3.59 -16.01
N VAL A 440 -15.00 -2.39 -16.14
CA VAL A 440 -14.35 -1.64 -15.07
C VAL A 440 -15.09 -0.34 -14.78
N THR A 441 -15.01 0.13 -13.54
CA THR A 441 -15.64 1.38 -13.11
C THR A 441 -14.58 2.38 -12.68
N LEU A 442 -14.88 3.67 -12.80
CA LEU A 442 -14.07 4.76 -12.27
C LEU A 442 -15.01 5.72 -11.56
N SER A 443 -14.79 5.90 -10.26
CA SER A 443 -15.64 6.72 -9.42
C SER A 443 -14.87 7.86 -8.79
N LEU A 444 -15.34 9.08 -9.03
CA LEU A 444 -14.83 10.32 -8.41
C LEU A 444 -15.89 10.95 -7.49
N ASN A 445 -15.52 12.01 -6.79
CA ASN A 445 -16.40 12.78 -5.92
C ASN A 445 -16.38 14.28 -6.25
N LEU A 446 -16.47 14.62 -7.53
CA LEU A 446 -16.49 16.01 -8.00
C LEU A 446 -17.77 16.72 -7.54
N ALA A 447 -17.69 18.03 -7.33
CA ALA A 447 -18.89 18.85 -7.14
C ALA A 447 -19.67 18.94 -8.46
N LYS A 448 -20.95 18.57 -8.45
CA LYS A 448 -21.80 18.70 -9.64
C LYS A 448 -22.09 20.18 -9.91
N PRO A 449 -21.72 20.73 -11.08
CA PRO A 449 -21.94 22.14 -11.36
C PRO A 449 -23.43 22.43 -11.58
N GLY A 450 -23.81 23.72 -11.47
CA GLY A 450 -25.16 24.17 -11.80
C GLY A 450 -25.49 23.97 -13.30
N PRO A 451 -26.79 23.95 -13.67
CA PRO A 451 -27.19 23.69 -15.05
C PRO A 451 -26.48 24.57 -16.09
N GLY A 452 -25.88 23.93 -17.09
CA GLY A 452 -25.18 24.61 -18.20
C GLY A 452 -23.77 25.12 -17.88
N ARG A 453 -23.24 24.86 -16.68
CA ARG A 453 -21.86 25.19 -16.31
C ARG A 453 -20.93 23.99 -16.51
N PRO A 454 -19.67 24.21 -16.93
CA PRO A 454 -18.69 23.13 -17.06
C PRO A 454 -18.27 22.59 -15.68
N THR A 455 -17.86 21.32 -15.66
CA THR A 455 -17.20 20.72 -14.50
C THR A 455 -15.72 21.00 -14.59
N LEU A 456 -15.20 21.85 -13.71
CA LEU A 456 -13.78 22.21 -13.67
C LEU A 456 -13.07 21.37 -12.61
N LEU A 457 -11.88 20.86 -12.95
CA LEU A 457 -11.04 20.11 -12.03
C LEU A 457 -9.98 21.03 -11.45
N ASN A 458 -9.77 20.96 -10.13
CA ASN A 458 -8.54 21.50 -9.54
C ASN A 458 -7.35 20.53 -9.79
N PRO A 459 -6.09 20.95 -9.53
CA PRO A 459 -4.92 20.10 -9.76
C PRO A 459 -4.91 18.76 -9.00
N THR A 460 -5.49 18.73 -7.80
CA THR A 460 -5.63 17.49 -7.01
C THR A 460 -6.62 16.54 -7.68
N GLU A 461 -7.79 17.05 -8.09
CA GLU A 461 -8.81 16.27 -8.82
C GLU A 461 -8.30 15.77 -10.17
N LEU A 462 -7.50 16.58 -10.87
CA LEU A 462 -6.80 16.18 -12.10
C LEU A 462 -5.89 14.99 -11.83
N THR A 463 -5.07 15.05 -10.77
CA THR A 463 -4.18 13.95 -10.38
C THR A 463 -4.97 12.69 -10.04
N THR A 464 -6.02 12.81 -9.22
CA THR A 464 -6.92 11.69 -8.88
C THR A 464 -7.54 11.07 -10.12
N PHE A 465 -7.93 11.86 -11.13
CA PHE A 465 -8.53 11.31 -12.33
C PHE A 465 -7.54 10.44 -13.14
N PHE A 466 -6.30 10.89 -13.30
CA PHE A 466 -5.26 10.08 -13.92
C PHE A 466 -4.89 8.85 -13.07
N HIS A 467 -4.86 8.99 -11.74
CA HIS A 467 -4.61 7.88 -10.81
C HIS A 467 -5.62 6.74 -11.03
N GLU A 468 -6.91 7.02 -10.90
CA GLU A 468 -7.95 5.99 -11.05
C GLU A 468 -7.96 5.39 -12.46
N PHE A 469 -7.59 6.18 -13.47
CA PHE A 469 -7.50 5.65 -14.82
C PHE A 469 -6.33 4.68 -15.02
N GLY A 470 -5.28 4.74 -14.20
CA GLY A 470 -4.24 3.72 -14.20
C GLY A 470 -4.75 2.36 -13.69
N HIS A 471 -5.63 2.35 -12.69
CA HIS A 471 -6.36 1.14 -12.27
C HIS A 471 -7.29 0.63 -13.38
N VAL A 472 -8.01 1.53 -14.07
CA VAL A 472 -8.84 1.19 -15.24
C VAL A 472 -8.01 0.48 -16.31
N LEU A 473 -6.82 1.00 -16.64
CA LEU A 473 -5.91 0.37 -17.61
C LEU A 473 -5.43 -1.01 -17.15
N HIS A 474 -5.10 -1.16 -15.87
CA HIS A 474 -4.68 -2.44 -15.30
C HIS A 474 -5.80 -3.49 -15.40
N GLY A 475 -7.06 -3.10 -15.14
CA GLY A 475 -8.23 -3.97 -15.31
C GLY A 475 -8.55 -4.29 -16.78
N LEU A 476 -8.50 -3.28 -17.68
CA LEU A 476 -8.79 -3.45 -19.11
C LEU A 476 -7.78 -4.36 -19.82
N PHE A 477 -6.50 -4.29 -19.44
CA PHE A 477 -5.46 -5.08 -20.09
C PHE A 477 -5.31 -6.50 -19.55
N ALA A 478 -6.07 -6.86 -18.51
CA ALA A 478 -6.06 -8.19 -17.92
C ALA A 478 -6.16 -9.29 -18.99
N ASN A 479 -5.16 -10.17 -19.01
CA ASN A 479 -5.07 -11.31 -19.92
C ASN A 479 -4.55 -12.54 -19.16
N SER A 480 -5.13 -12.80 -17.99
CA SER A 480 -4.91 -14.03 -17.21
C SER A 480 -5.92 -15.11 -17.62
N THR A 481 -5.57 -16.37 -17.39
CA THR A 481 -6.48 -17.51 -17.61
C THR A 481 -7.58 -17.52 -16.55
N TYR A 482 -7.23 -17.23 -15.30
CA TYR A 482 -8.12 -17.37 -14.14
C TYR A 482 -8.62 -16.01 -13.63
N PRO A 483 -9.93 -15.86 -13.33
CA PRO A 483 -10.48 -14.62 -12.78
C PRO A 483 -9.79 -14.16 -11.49
N SER A 484 -9.42 -15.08 -10.60
CA SER A 484 -8.77 -14.77 -9.31
C SER A 484 -7.37 -14.15 -9.43
N THR A 485 -6.78 -14.13 -10.62
CA THR A 485 -5.45 -13.55 -10.89
C THR A 485 -5.48 -12.48 -11.98
N ALA A 486 -6.67 -12.04 -12.39
CA ALA A 486 -6.85 -11.10 -13.49
C ALA A 486 -6.84 -9.63 -13.05
N GLY A 487 -6.17 -8.80 -13.84
CA GLY A 487 -6.15 -7.34 -13.67
C GLY A 487 -5.62 -6.93 -12.30
N THR A 488 -6.42 -6.16 -11.57
CA THR A 488 -6.05 -5.63 -10.24
C THR A 488 -6.05 -6.67 -9.11
N ALA A 489 -6.24 -7.96 -9.40
CA ALA A 489 -6.15 -9.05 -8.42
C ALA A 489 -4.68 -9.41 -8.07
N VAL A 490 -3.89 -8.41 -7.68
CA VAL A 490 -2.46 -8.46 -7.32
C VAL A 490 -2.27 -8.10 -5.84
N PRO A 491 -1.07 -8.32 -5.25
CA PRO A 491 -0.76 -7.87 -3.90
C PRO A 491 -1.02 -6.37 -3.72
N ARG A 492 -1.41 -5.99 -2.50
CA ARG A 492 -1.86 -4.62 -2.21
C ARG A 492 -0.75 -3.60 -2.35
N ASP A 493 0.47 -3.99 -1.99
CA ASP A 493 1.68 -3.16 -2.10
C ASP A 493 2.23 -3.03 -3.53
N TYR A 494 1.57 -3.68 -4.49
CA TYR A 494 1.80 -3.53 -5.92
C TYR A 494 0.62 -2.87 -6.65
N VAL A 495 -0.63 -3.02 -6.17
CA VAL A 495 -1.81 -2.57 -6.94
C VAL A 495 -1.80 -1.07 -7.21
N GLU A 496 -1.23 -0.26 -6.31
CA GLU A 496 -1.18 1.21 -6.45
C GLU A 496 -0.08 1.68 -7.42
N PHE A 497 0.80 0.78 -7.87
CA PHE A 497 1.88 1.18 -8.77
C PHE A 497 1.35 1.63 -10.15
N PRO A 498 0.51 0.84 -10.87
CA PRO A 498 -0.04 1.28 -12.15
C PRO A 498 -0.86 2.55 -12.08
N SER A 499 -1.60 2.77 -11.00
CA SER A 499 -2.38 3.99 -10.78
C SER A 499 -1.47 5.21 -10.60
N GLN A 500 -0.51 5.14 -9.68
CA GLN A 500 0.45 6.23 -9.41
C GLN A 500 1.38 6.51 -10.60
N LEU A 501 1.73 5.49 -11.38
CA LEU A 501 2.50 5.67 -12.61
C LEU A 501 1.71 6.54 -13.60
N ASN A 502 0.42 6.26 -13.77
CA ASN A 502 -0.40 6.96 -14.77
C ASN A 502 -0.59 8.45 -14.46
N GLU A 503 -0.37 8.88 -13.22
CA GLU A 503 -0.39 10.28 -12.81
C GLU A 503 0.64 11.14 -13.55
N MET A 504 1.77 10.57 -14.00
CA MET A 504 2.84 11.32 -14.68
C MET A 504 2.35 12.05 -15.93
N TRP A 505 1.34 11.51 -16.61
CA TRP A 505 0.83 12.04 -17.88
C TRP A 505 0.07 13.35 -17.73
N ARG A 506 -0.36 13.73 -16.51
CA ARG A 506 -1.16 14.93 -16.27
C ARG A 506 -0.44 16.23 -16.67
N PHE A 507 0.88 16.30 -16.47
CA PHE A 507 1.70 17.46 -16.82
C PHE A 507 2.75 17.15 -17.89
N HIS A 508 2.71 15.95 -18.46
CA HIS A 508 3.66 15.55 -19.48
C HIS A 508 3.50 16.43 -20.74
N PRO A 509 4.59 17.00 -21.30
CA PRO A 509 4.53 17.99 -22.38
C PRO A 509 3.90 17.47 -23.69
N GLN A 510 3.89 16.15 -23.89
CA GLN A 510 3.20 15.51 -25.04
C GLN A 510 1.68 15.34 -24.85
N VAL A 511 1.15 15.53 -23.63
CA VAL A 511 -0.28 15.31 -23.32
C VAL A 511 -0.95 16.62 -22.92
N LEU A 512 -0.35 17.37 -21.98
CA LEU A 512 -0.94 18.57 -21.38
C LEU A 512 -1.49 19.59 -22.40
N PRO A 513 -0.78 19.95 -23.50
CA PRO A 513 -1.28 20.96 -24.46
C PRO A 513 -2.59 20.57 -25.18
N HIS A 514 -2.98 19.30 -25.15
CA HIS A 514 -4.19 18.84 -25.81
C HIS A 514 -5.46 19.17 -25.03
N PHE A 515 -5.38 19.13 -23.70
CA PHE A 515 -6.54 19.34 -22.83
C PHE A 515 -6.47 20.61 -21.98
N ALA A 516 -5.28 21.15 -21.68
CA ALA A 516 -5.11 22.35 -20.86
C ALA A 516 -5.46 23.62 -21.64
N LYS A 517 -6.77 23.83 -21.88
CA LYS A 517 -7.32 24.94 -22.67
C LYS A 517 -8.34 25.70 -21.84
N HIS A 518 -8.22 27.01 -21.81
CA HIS A 518 -9.11 27.86 -21.03
C HIS A 518 -10.55 27.76 -21.54
N VAL A 519 -11.49 27.39 -20.68
CA VAL A 519 -12.89 27.09 -21.07
C VAL A 519 -13.61 28.23 -21.79
N GLU A 520 -13.25 29.49 -21.52
CA GLU A 520 -13.92 30.65 -22.15
C GLU A 520 -13.24 31.12 -23.44
N THR A 521 -11.92 30.95 -23.56
CA THR A 521 -11.13 31.56 -24.66
C THR A 521 -10.59 30.53 -25.64
N GLY A 522 -10.47 29.27 -25.21
CA GLY A 522 -9.83 28.19 -25.96
C GLY A 522 -8.30 28.29 -26.04
N GLU A 523 -7.70 29.31 -25.42
CA GLU A 523 -6.25 29.50 -25.42
C GLU A 523 -5.57 28.42 -24.56
N PRO A 524 -4.38 27.93 -24.98
CA PRO A 524 -3.62 26.95 -24.21
C PRO A 524 -3.10 27.55 -22.90
N MET A 525 -2.88 26.71 -21.90
CA MET A 525 -2.21 27.11 -20.67
C MET A 525 -0.81 27.71 -20.97
N PRO A 526 -0.49 28.90 -20.43
CA PRO A 526 0.84 29.49 -20.58
C PRO A 526 1.93 28.58 -20.01
N ALA A 527 3.07 28.47 -20.70
CA ALA A 527 4.17 27.61 -20.29
C ALA A 527 4.69 27.97 -18.88
N GLU A 528 4.74 29.27 -18.57
CA GLU A 528 5.17 29.76 -17.26
C GLU A 528 4.22 29.32 -16.13
N LEU A 529 2.92 29.17 -16.41
CA LEU A 529 1.96 28.65 -15.44
C LEU A 529 2.12 27.15 -15.24
N VAL A 530 2.44 26.39 -16.30
CA VAL A 530 2.78 24.96 -16.21
C VAL A 530 4.03 24.77 -15.35
N ASP A 531 5.09 25.52 -15.63
CA ASP A 531 6.35 25.45 -14.87
C ASP A 531 6.12 25.81 -13.40
N ALA A 532 5.31 26.83 -13.11
CA ALA A 532 4.92 27.19 -11.75
C ALA A 532 4.15 26.06 -11.04
N LEU A 533 3.17 25.45 -11.71
CA LEU A 533 2.41 24.32 -11.17
C LEU A 533 3.34 23.16 -10.79
N ILE A 534 4.21 22.73 -11.71
CA ILE A 534 5.17 21.63 -11.48
C ILE A 534 6.13 21.99 -10.33
N ALA A 535 6.68 23.20 -10.33
CA ALA A 535 7.59 23.64 -9.26
C ALA A 535 6.91 23.68 -7.88
N SER A 536 5.62 24.01 -7.84
CA SER A 536 4.85 24.13 -6.61
C SER A 536 4.56 22.79 -5.92
N GLU A 537 4.62 21.66 -6.64
CA GLU A 537 4.33 20.32 -6.10
C GLU A 537 5.35 19.87 -5.04
N LYS A 538 6.55 20.43 -5.07
CA LYS A 538 7.61 20.15 -4.07
C LYS A 538 7.36 20.87 -2.75
N PHE A 539 6.60 21.96 -2.76
CA PHE A 539 6.28 22.72 -1.55
C PHE A 539 5.03 22.16 -0.88
N GLY A 540 5.12 21.87 0.42
CA GLY A 540 4.08 21.21 1.22
C GLY A 540 4.30 19.70 1.37
N GLN A 541 5.36 19.15 0.76
CA GLN A 541 5.68 17.72 0.85
C GLN A 541 6.03 17.28 2.26
N GLY A 542 6.56 18.18 3.10
CA GLY A 542 6.78 17.86 4.52
C GLY A 542 5.46 17.47 5.19
N PHE A 543 4.43 18.28 5.01
CA PHE A 543 3.10 18.01 5.54
C PHE A 543 2.46 16.75 4.94
N ASP A 544 2.36 16.70 3.60
CA ASP A 544 1.64 15.63 2.90
C ASP A 544 2.30 14.26 3.13
N THR A 545 3.64 14.24 3.27
CA THR A 545 4.39 13.03 3.62
C THR A 545 4.16 12.62 5.08
N ILE A 546 4.22 13.56 6.04
CA ILE A 546 4.02 13.24 7.47
C ILE A 546 2.64 12.67 7.74
N GLU A 547 1.57 13.28 7.22
CA GLU A 547 0.21 12.78 7.51
C GLU A 547 0.03 11.34 7.02
N TYR A 548 0.63 11.00 5.88
CA TYR A 548 0.60 9.67 5.31
C TYR A 548 1.42 8.68 6.16
N LEU A 549 2.68 9.01 6.45
CA LEU A 549 3.58 8.14 7.22
C LEU A 549 3.04 7.88 8.62
N ALA A 550 2.42 8.89 9.25
CA ALA A 550 1.78 8.75 10.55
C ALA A 550 0.63 7.73 10.52
N ALA A 551 -0.21 7.75 9.47
CA ALA A 551 -1.27 6.76 9.29
C ALA A 551 -0.69 5.35 9.00
N ALA A 552 0.34 5.24 8.17
CA ALA A 552 1.00 3.95 7.89
C ALA A 552 1.66 3.35 9.14
N MET A 553 2.30 4.17 9.97
CA MET A 553 2.89 3.74 11.23
C MET A 553 1.83 3.27 12.23
N LEU A 554 0.68 3.97 12.32
CA LEU A 554 -0.44 3.54 13.16
C LEU A 554 -0.99 2.18 12.73
N ASP A 555 -1.16 1.97 11.42
CA ASP A 555 -1.61 0.68 10.88
C ASP A 555 -0.65 -0.46 11.25
N LEU A 556 0.64 -0.30 10.98
CA LEU A 556 1.65 -1.31 11.32
C LEU A 556 1.69 -1.57 12.83
N SER A 557 1.53 -0.54 13.66
CA SER A 557 1.55 -0.66 15.13
C SER A 557 0.33 -1.42 15.65
N TRP A 558 -0.88 -1.09 15.20
CA TRP A 558 -2.11 -1.79 15.57
C TRP A 558 -2.09 -3.27 15.20
N HIS A 559 -1.41 -3.62 14.11
CA HIS A 559 -1.34 -5.00 13.62
C HIS A 559 -0.07 -5.75 14.06
N SER A 560 0.79 -5.10 14.84
CA SER A 560 1.95 -5.75 15.47
C SER A 560 1.64 -6.29 16.86
N LEU A 561 0.40 -6.14 17.34
CA LEU A 561 -0.05 -6.73 18.60
C LEU A 561 0.06 -8.26 18.57
N GLU A 562 0.47 -8.82 19.69
CA GLU A 562 0.56 -10.25 19.94
C GLU A 562 -0.78 -10.80 20.45
N ALA A 563 -1.01 -12.10 20.26
CA ALA A 563 -2.22 -12.74 20.76
C ALA A 563 -2.33 -12.62 22.30
N GLY A 564 -3.49 -12.16 22.76
CA GLY A 564 -3.78 -11.88 24.16
C GLY A 564 -3.68 -10.40 24.54
N GLU A 565 -3.10 -9.56 23.69
CA GLU A 565 -3.16 -8.11 23.85
C GLU A 565 -4.54 -7.58 23.44
N HIS A 566 -5.08 -6.67 24.25
CA HIS A 566 -6.34 -5.99 23.96
C HIS A 566 -6.28 -4.56 24.50
N ILE A 567 -6.09 -3.61 23.59
CA ILE A 567 -5.88 -2.20 23.92
C ILE A 567 -7.20 -1.43 23.79
N THR A 568 -7.85 -1.16 24.92
CA THR A 568 -9.13 -0.44 24.96
C THR A 568 -8.97 1.09 24.96
N GLU A 569 -7.81 1.60 25.38
CA GLU A 569 -7.48 3.04 25.38
C GLU A 569 -6.99 3.51 24.00
N VAL A 570 -7.82 3.34 22.97
CA VAL A 570 -7.49 3.54 21.53
C VAL A 570 -6.80 4.87 21.25
N LEU A 571 -7.28 5.97 21.84
CA LEU A 571 -6.71 7.30 21.59
C LEU A 571 -5.37 7.51 22.29
N SER A 572 -5.14 6.85 23.43
CA SER A 572 -3.85 6.90 24.14
C SER A 572 -2.79 6.17 23.32
N PHE A 573 -3.09 4.95 22.88
CA PHE A 573 -2.21 4.16 22.02
C PHE A 573 -1.81 4.92 20.76
N GLU A 574 -2.78 5.51 20.07
CA GLU A 574 -2.51 6.35 18.89
C GLU A 574 -1.54 7.49 19.21
N SER A 575 -1.77 8.24 20.30
CA SER A 575 -0.91 9.36 20.66
C SER A 575 0.51 8.91 21.05
N GLU A 576 0.63 7.76 21.72
CA GLU A 576 1.90 7.19 22.17
C GLU A 576 2.74 6.69 20.99
N VAL A 577 2.12 5.98 20.04
CA VAL A 577 2.78 5.52 18.81
C VAL A 577 3.31 6.70 18.00
N LEU A 578 2.47 7.72 17.77
CA LEU A 578 2.87 8.87 16.97
C LEU A 578 3.99 9.69 17.63
N ALA A 579 3.91 9.87 18.95
CA ALA A 579 4.93 10.58 19.72
C ALA A 579 6.26 9.80 19.75
N ALA A 580 6.21 8.48 19.95
CA ALA A 580 7.39 7.62 19.97
C ALA A 580 8.11 7.59 18.60
N ALA A 581 7.36 7.63 17.51
CA ALA A 581 7.90 7.70 16.15
C ALA A 581 8.43 9.10 15.78
N GLY A 582 8.18 10.14 16.60
CA GLY A 582 8.69 11.49 16.39
C GLY A 582 7.92 12.31 15.36
N PHE A 583 6.65 12.00 15.10
CA PHE A 583 5.83 12.81 14.19
C PHE A 583 5.50 14.18 14.78
N SER A 584 5.49 15.22 13.95
CA SER A 584 5.11 16.58 14.36
C SER A 584 3.64 16.65 14.81
N PRO A 585 3.33 17.20 16.00
CA PRO A 585 1.95 17.35 16.48
C PRO A 585 1.14 18.38 15.68
N LEU A 586 1.79 19.15 14.79
CA LEU A 586 1.11 20.07 13.88
C LEU A 586 0.41 19.34 12.73
N VAL A 587 0.78 18.08 12.48
CA VAL A 587 0.27 17.28 11.37
C VAL A 587 -0.35 16.00 11.95
N PRO A 588 -1.65 15.99 12.24
CA PRO A 588 -2.32 14.76 12.64
C PRO A 588 -2.29 13.74 11.49
N PRO A 589 -2.37 12.43 11.79
CA PRO A 589 -2.31 11.40 10.75
C PRO A 589 -3.45 11.58 9.75
N ARG A 590 -3.24 11.16 8.50
CA ARG A 590 -4.21 11.25 7.42
C ARG A 590 -5.54 10.57 7.78
N TYR A 591 -5.47 9.51 8.57
CA TYR A 591 -6.59 8.88 9.24
C TYR A 591 -6.22 8.63 10.70
N ARG A 592 -7.11 8.99 11.64
CA ARG A 592 -7.02 8.49 13.02
C ARG A 592 -7.72 7.16 13.13
N SER A 593 -7.33 6.38 14.12
CA SER A 593 -7.76 4.98 14.35
C SER A 593 -9.29 4.83 14.27
N THR A 594 -10.05 5.75 14.88
CA THR A 594 -11.51 5.70 14.97
C THR A 594 -12.26 6.01 13.66
N TYR A 595 -11.57 6.43 12.62
CA TYR A 595 -12.15 6.60 11.28
C TYR A 595 -11.24 6.04 10.18
N PHE A 596 -10.34 5.13 10.53
CA PHE A 596 -9.41 4.53 9.58
C PHE A 596 -10.05 3.36 8.82
N GLY A 597 -11.06 3.68 7.99
CA GLY A 597 -11.82 2.69 7.23
C GLY A 597 -10.96 1.78 6.33
N HIS A 598 -9.80 2.25 5.85
CA HIS A 598 -8.86 1.43 5.07
C HIS A 598 -8.44 0.15 5.81
N ILE A 599 -8.19 0.25 7.11
CA ILE A 599 -7.63 -0.86 7.89
C ILE A 599 -8.72 -1.57 8.70
N PHE A 600 -9.83 -0.92 9.04
CA PHE A 600 -10.91 -1.52 9.84
C PHE A 600 -12.19 -1.86 9.07
N ALA A 601 -12.27 -1.53 7.79
CA ALA A 601 -13.46 -1.77 6.96
C ALA A 601 -13.10 -2.02 5.47
N SER A 602 -11.83 -2.24 5.17
CA SER A 602 -11.33 -2.50 3.83
C SER A 602 -10.08 -3.38 3.89
N GLY A 603 -9.47 -3.65 2.74
CA GLY A 603 -8.40 -4.62 2.57
C GLY A 603 -6.97 -4.10 2.80
N TYR A 604 -6.77 -3.07 3.64
CA TYR A 604 -5.44 -2.47 3.90
C TYR A 604 -4.94 -2.67 5.33
N ALA A 605 -5.53 -3.58 6.11
CA ALA A 605 -5.03 -3.94 7.44
C ALA A 605 -3.59 -4.46 7.37
N ALA A 606 -2.65 -3.82 8.07
CA ALA A 606 -1.21 -4.00 7.94
C ALA A 606 -0.71 -3.83 6.49
N GLY A 607 -1.34 -2.94 5.74
CA GLY A 607 -1.15 -2.76 4.31
C GLY A 607 -1.21 -1.30 3.88
N TYR A 608 -1.40 -0.32 4.77
CA TYR A 608 -1.48 1.08 4.36
C TYR A 608 -0.13 1.64 3.85
N TYR A 609 1.00 1.02 4.23
CA TYR A 609 2.32 1.28 3.66
C TYR A 609 2.39 1.03 2.13
N SER A 610 1.45 0.24 1.59
CA SER A 610 1.37 -0.14 0.17
C SER A 610 1.44 1.05 -0.78
N TYR A 611 0.79 2.17 -0.45
CA TYR A 611 0.82 3.37 -1.27
C TYR A 611 2.24 3.92 -1.47
N LEU A 612 3.07 3.91 -0.42
CA LEU A 612 4.46 4.37 -0.50
C LEU A 612 5.34 3.34 -1.21
N TYR A 613 5.13 2.06 -0.93
CA TYR A 613 5.87 0.98 -1.58
C TYR A 613 5.63 0.99 -3.09
N SER A 614 4.38 1.10 -3.51
CA SER A 614 3.99 1.27 -4.91
C SER A 614 4.52 2.57 -5.52
N GLU A 615 4.62 3.65 -4.75
CA GLU A 615 5.12 4.93 -5.26
C GLU A 615 6.62 4.87 -5.57
N VAL A 616 7.40 4.06 -4.83
CA VAL A 616 8.80 3.76 -5.18
C VAL A 616 8.87 3.20 -6.59
N ILE A 617 8.03 2.20 -6.88
CA ILE A 617 7.97 1.56 -8.19
C ILE A 617 7.51 2.58 -9.24
N ALA A 618 6.44 3.33 -8.98
CA ALA A 618 5.89 4.32 -9.89
C ALA A 618 6.90 5.43 -10.22
N ALA A 619 7.62 5.94 -9.22
CA ALA A 619 8.64 6.98 -9.40
C ALA A 619 9.78 6.52 -10.29
N TRP A 620 10.26 5.31 -10.06
CA TRP A 620 11.33 4.73 -10.84
C TRP A 620 10.89 4.40 -12.28
N VAL A 621 9.70 3.83 -12.47
CA VAL A 621 9.17 3.53 -13.82
C VAL A 621 8.82 4.80 -14.60
N SER A 622 8.38 5.87 -13.92
CA SER A 622 8.18 7.18 -14.58
C SER A 622 9.48 7.69 -15.20
N GLU A 623 10.61 7.65 -14.47
CA GLU A 623 11.91 8.06 -15.03
C GLU A 623 12.33 7.16 -16.20
N TRP A 624 12.06 5.86 -16.14
CA TRP A 624 12.31 4.96 -17.27
C TRP A 624 11.50 5.36 -18.52
N PHE A 625 10.22 5.72 -18.38
CA PHE A 625 9.42 6.19 -19.52
C PHE A 625 9.96 7.49 -20.10
N GLU A 626 10.44 8.42 -19.27
CA GLU A 626 11.12 9.63 -19.75
C GLU A 626 12.37 9.28 -20.56
N ASP A 627 13.18 8.31 -20.12
CA ASP A 627 14.35 7.81 -20.86
C ASP A 627 13.98 7.14 -22.19
N GLN A 628 12.77 6.58 -22.30
CA GLN A 628 12.23 6.05 -23.56
C GLN A 628 11.64 7.15 -24.48
N GLY A 629 11.71 8.43 -24.08
CA GLY A 629 11.16 9.56 -24.82
C GLY A 629 9.71 9.91 -24.48
N GLY A 630 9.25 9.55 -23.28
CA GLY A 630 7.92 9.86 -22.76
C GLY A 630 6.83 8.96 -23.34
N LEU A 631 5.84 9.55 -24.02
CA LEU A 631 4.69 8.87 -24.61
C LEU A 631 5.10 8.05 -25.84
N ASN A 632 5.74 6.91 -25.60
CA ASN A 632 6.33 6.03 -26.60
C ASN A 632 5.49 4.74 -26.77
N ARG A 633 4.95 4.54 -27.98
CA ARG A 633 4.06 3.41 -28.30
C ARG A 633 4.72 2.03 -28.12
N GLU A 634 5.99 1.89 -28.52
CA GLU A 634 6.72 0.62 -28.41
C GLU A 634 7.01 0.27 -26.95
N ALA A 635 7.42 1.26 -26.15
CA ALA A 635 7.60 1.10 -24.71
C ALA A 635 6.27 0.75 -24.02
N GLY A 636 5.18 1.41 -24.41
CA GLY A 636 3.83 1.13 -23.89
C GLY A 636 3.32 -0.27 -24.23
N ASP A 637 3.57 -0.78 -25.44
CA ASP A 637 3.24 -2.18 -25.79
C ASP A 637 4.02 -3.18 -24.95
N ALA A 638 5.34 -2.98 -24.83
CA ALA A 638 6.19 -3.85 -24.04
C ALA A 638 5.77 -3.85 -22.56
N PHE A 639 5.46 -2.67 -22.01
CA PHE A 639 4.99 -2.52 -20.64
C PHE A 639 3.60 -3.14 -20.42
N ARG A 640 2.67 -2.94 -21.35
CA ARG A 640 1.35 -3.59 -21.32
C ARG A 640 1.48 -5.11 -21.25
N GLU A 641 2.29 -5.71 -22.12
CA GLU A 641 2.46 -7.16 -22.20
C GLU A 641 3.15 -7.74 -20.95
N ALA A 642 4.20 -7.09 -20.48
CA ALA A 642 5.04 -7.65 -19.41
C ALA A 642 4.55 -7.35 -17.99
N ILE A 643 3.85 -6.22 -17.79
CA ILE A 643 3.56 -5.68 -16.46
C ILE A 643 2.06 -5.59 -16.19
N LEU A 644 1.26 -5.00 -17.09
CA LEU A 644 -0.17 -4.77 -16.85
C LEU A 644 -1.05 -5.98 -17.17
N ALA A 645 -0.77 -6.66 -18.29
CA ALA A 645 -1.62 -7.75 -18.77
C ALA A 645 -1.57 -9.04 -17.91
N PRO A 646 -0.43 -9.44 -17.32
CA PRO A 646 -0.36 -10.70 -16.58
C PRO A 646 -1.15 -10.70 -15.26
N GLY A 647 -1.46 -9.54 -14.67
CA GLY A 647 -2.00 -9.47 -13.32
C GLY A 647 -1.17 -10.32 -12.35
N TYR A 648 -1.82 -11.17 -11.56
CA TYR A 648 -1.15 -12.06 -10.62
C TYR A 648 -0.93 -13.49 -11.14
N SER A 649 -1.10 -13.71 -12.45
CA SER A 649 -0.70 -14.97 -13.12
C SER A 649 0.82 -15.16 -13.14
N VAL A 650 1.56 -14.11 -12.79
CA VAL A 650 3.01 -14.07 -12.66
C VAL A 650 3.35 -13.31 -11.38
N ASP A 651 4.49 -13.64 -10.75
CA ASP A 651 5.01 -12.85 -9.63
C ASP A 651 5.32 -11.41 -10.07
N PRO A 652 4.69 -10.37 -9.46
CA PRO A 652 4.82 -9.00 -9.95
C PRO A 652 6.24 -8.45 -9.87
N MET A 653 6.99 -8.75 -8.80
CA MET A 653 8.37 -8.28 -8.68
C MET A 653 9.31 -9.02 -9.64
N ALA A 654 9.08 -10.31 -9.88
CA ALA A 654 9.80 -11.03 -10.91
C ALA A 654 9.45 -10.53 -12.33
N ALA A 655 8.22 -10.05 -12.57
CA ALA A 655 7.85 -9.42 -13.83
C ALA A 655 8.60 -8.09 -14.04
N ILE A 656 8.66 -7.24 -13.01
CA ILE A 656 9.49 -6.03 -13.00
C ILE A 656 10.96 -6.39 -13.26
N GLU A 657 11.54 -7.29 -12.48
CA GLU A 657 12.96 -7.63 -12.58
C GLU A 657 13.32 -8.22 -13.95
N ARG A 658 12.45 -9.04 -14.54
CA ARG A 658 12.65 -9.54 -15.92
C ARG A 658 12.54 -8.46 -16.98
N PHE A 659 11.62 -7.51 -16.80
CA PHE A 659 11.39 -6.44 -17.78
C PHE A 659 12.53 -5.42 -17.78
N PHE A 660 12.94 -4.97 -16.60
CA PHE A 660 13.93 -3.90 -16.46
C PHE A 660 15.36 -4.41 -16.21
N GLY A 661 15.54 -5.68 -15.85
CA GLY A 661 16.84 -6.28 -15.51
C GLY A 661 17.35 -5.96 -14.10
N THR A 662 16.60 -5.16 -13.33
CA THR A 662 16.93 -4.78 -11.94
C THR A 662 15.65 -4.48 -11.17
N ARG A 663 15.77 -4.37 -9.84
CA ARG A 663 14.68 -3.93 -8.96
C ARG A 663 14.57 -2.40 -8.89
N PRO A 664 13.39 -1.86 -8.56
CA PRO A 664 13.18 -0.42 -8.40
C PRO A 664 14.05 0.17 -7.29
N ASP A 665 14.57 1.37 -7.55
CA ASP A 665 15.36 2.16 -6.60
C ASP A 665 14.51 3.23 -5.91
N VAL A 666 14.83 3.60 -4.67
CA VAL A 666 14.08 4.60 -3.87
C VAL A 666 14.44 6.05 -4.20
N ALA A 667 15.60 6.32 -4.79
CA ALA A 667 16.06 7.68 -5.07
C ALA A 667 15.13 8.51 -5.97
N PRO A 668 14.46 7.95 -7.01
CA PRO A 668 13.44 8.66 -7.77
C PRO A 668 12.30 9.19 -6.90
N LEU A 669 11.82 8.40 -5.92
CA LEU A 669 10.80 8.84 -4.97
C LEU A 669 11.30 9.99 -4.10
N LEU A 670 12.52 9.89 -3.58
CA LEU A 670 13.13 10.96 -2.78
C LEU A 670 13.23 12.27 -3.57
N ARG A 671 13.61 12.21 -4.85
CA ARG A 671 13.61 13.39 -5.74
C ARG A 671 12.21 13.93 -5.98
N ARG A 672 11.24 13.05 -6.26
CA ARG A 672 9.83 13.40 -6.49
C ARG A 672 9.23 14.16 -5.31
N ARG A 673 9.49 13.68 -4.08
CA ARG A 673 8.99 14.31 -2.84
C ARG A 673 9.86 15.47 -2.33
N GLY A 674 10.94 15.83 -3.03
CA GLY A 674 11.86 16.88 -2.57
C GLY A 674 12.61 16.53 -1.28
N LEU A 675 12.75 15.23 -0.97
CA LEU A 675 13.38 14.69 0.23
C LEU A 675 14.82 14.20 0.00
N ALA A 676 15.32 14.25 -1.24
CA ALA A 676 16.70 13.90 -1.54
C ALA A 676 17.66 14.88 -0.86
N GLU A 677 18.76 14.36 -0.28
CA GLU A 677 19.82 15.23 0.23
C GLU A 677 20.31 16.14 -0.91
N PRO A 678 20.51 17.44 -0.66
CA PRO A 678 21.07 18.32 -1.67
C PRO A 678 22.45 17.78 -2.07
N VAL A 679 22.61 17.45 -3.35
CA VAL A 679 23.92 17.15 -3.92
C VAL A 679 24.76 18.39 -3.69
N THR A 680 25.73 18.30 -2.78
CA THR A 680 26.73 19.35 -2.65
C THR A 680 27.57 19.28 -3.90
N GLU A 681 27.32 20.20 -4.85
CA GLU A 681 28.23 20.45 -5.95
C GLU A 681 29.58 20.86 -5.33
N THR A 682 30.50 19.90 -5.22
CA THR A 682 31.92 20.25 -5.12
C THR A 682 32.31 20.81 -6.48
N ASP A 683 32.55 22.11 -6.52
CA ASP A 683 33.10 22.84 -7.67
C ASP A 683 34.25 22.03 -8.30
N ASN A 684 33.95 21.35 -9.42
CA ASN A 684 34.97 20.83 -10.34
C ASN A 684 35.42 21.98 -11.24
N GLU A 685 36.06 22.99 -10.63
CA GLU A 685 36.91 23.94 -11.33
C GLU A 685 38.36 23.65 -10.92
N ASP A 686 38.95 22.59 -11.45
CA ASP A 686 40.40 22.43 -11.64
C ASP A 686 40.69 21.06 -12.29
N ASP A 687 40.30 20.89 -13.56
CA ASP A 687 40.68 19.72 -14.35
C ASP A 687 41.14 20.11 -15.77
N GLU A 688 42.04 21.10 -15.83
CA GLU A 688 42.92 21.30 -16.99
C GLU A 688 44.32 21.73 -16.53
N ALA A 689 45.08 20.79 -15.94
CA ALA A 689 46.54 20.66 -16.17
C ALA A 689 47.16 19.61 -15.24
N SER A 690 47.41 18.40 -15.75
CA SER A 690 48.75 17.81 -15.81
C SER A 690 48.66 16.29 -15.99
N ALA A 691 49.03 15.85 -17.20
CA ALA A 691 49.46 14.49 -17.42
C ALA A 691 50.87 14.27 -16.84
N GLU A 692 51.12 13.05 -16.38
CA GLU A 692 52.38 12.43 -15.92
C GLU A 692 52.72 12.52 -14.42
N SER A 693 52.42 11.45 -13.66
CA SER A 693 53.44 10.48 -13.21
C SER A 693 52.83 9.37 -12.34
N GLU A 694 53.21 8.12 -12.61
CA GLU A 694 52.93 6.95 -11.75
C GLU A 694 53.92 6.91 -10.56
N SER A 695 53.42 6.72 -9.32
CA SER A 695 53.78 5.61 -8.39
C SER A 695 53.55 5.92 -6.88
N GLY A 696 52.75 5.06 -6.21
CA GLY A 696 52.82 4.67 -4.78
C GLY A 696 52.18 5.63 -3.74
N ALA A 697 50.94 5.47 -3.24
CA ALA A 697 50.24 4.39 -2.53
C ALA A 697 49.95 4.71 -1.04
N ALA A 698 48.71 4.40 -0.64
CA ALA A 698 48.14 4.24 0.70
C ALA A 698 47.39 5.42 1.35
N SER A 699 46.18 5.71 0.86
CA SER A 699 45.05 6.19 1.67
C SER A 699 43.82 6.39 0.76
N THR A 700 42.93 5.40 0.68
CA THR A 700 41.48 5.45 0.32
C THR A 700 40.99 4.04 -0.07
N ARG A 701 41.04 3.07 0.85
CA ARG A 701 40.50 1.70 0.58
C ARG A 701 39.08 1.51 1.12
N TRP A 702 38.64 2.32 2.10
CA TRP A 702 37.32 2.20 2.72
C TRP A 702 36.74 3.58 3.10
N ASP A 703 35.67 3.98 2.42
CA ASP A 703 35.06 5.31 2.58
C ASP A 703 34.11 5.39 3.79
N HIS A 704 33.64 4.25 4.31
CA HIS A 704 32.72 4.21 5.45
C HIS A 704 33.46 4.30 6.81
N PRO A 705 32.98 5.11 7.78
CA PRO A 705 33.62 5.25 9.10
C PRO A 705 33.73 3.93 9.87
N ASN A 706 32.72 3.05 9.79
CA ASN A 706 32.77 1.75 10.48
C ASN A 706 33.82 0.81 9.87
N HIS A 707 34.02 0.84 8.54
CA HIS A 707 35.08 0.04 7.91
C HIS A 707 36.45 0.51 8.38
N ARG A 708 36.66 1.83 8.53
CA ARG A 708 37.90 2.38 9.08
C ARG A 708 38.12 1.97 10.53
N ALA A 709 37.06 1.96 11.36
CA ALA A 709 37.14 1.53 12.74
C ALA A 709 37.50 0.03 12.85
N VAL A 710 36.81 -0.82 12.09
CA VAL A 710 37.10 -2.26 12.02
C VAL A 710 38.52 -2.51 11.51
N ALA A 711 38.94 -1.81 10.45
CA ALA A 711 40.28 -1.96 9.89
C ALA A 711 41.38 -1.53 10.89
N ALA A 712 41.13 -0.48 11.68
CA ALA A 712 42.06 -0.01 12.70
C ALA A 712 42.26 -1.05 13.82
N ASP A 713 41.17 -1.64 14.33
CA ASP A 713 41.22 -2.65 15.39
C ASP A 713 41.88 -3.95 14.92
N LEU A 714 41.57 -4.40 13.69
CA LEU A 714 42.24 -5.56 13.08
C LEU A 714 43.74 -5.32 12.91
N THR A 715 44.12 -4.15 12.41
CA THR A 715 45.53 -3.78 12.24
C THR A 715 46.26 -3.72 13.58
N ALA A 716 45.62 -3.17 14.62
CA ALA A 716 46.17 -3.11 15.98
C ALA A 716 46.37 -4.51 16.59
N ALA A 717 45.52 -5.47 16.23
CA ALA A 717 45.64 -6.89 16.59
C ALA A 717 46.66 -7.66 15.72
N GLY A 718 47.32 -7.01 14.76
CA GLY A 718 48.27 -7.65 13.84
C GLY A 718 47.62 -8.48 12.73
N ILE A 719 46.35 -8.20 12.43
CA ILE A 719 45.53 -8.88 11.41
C ILE A 719 45.40 -7.98 10.18
N ASP A 720 45.60 -8.52 8.99
CA ASP A 720 45.40 -7.78 7.73
C ASP A 720 43.90 -7.49 7.51
N PRO A 721 43.45 -6.22 7.49
CA PRO A 721 42.05 -5.88 7.34
C PRO A 721 41.59 -6.08 5.90
N ARG A 722 41.14 -7.31 5.58
CA ARG A 722 40.58 -7.69 4.27
C ARG A 722 39.07 -7.54 4.26
N ILE A 723 38.57 -6.32 4.37
CA ILE A 723 37.13 -6.04 4.29
C ILE A 723 36.67 -6.20 2.83
N GLU A 724 35.69 -7.06 2.62
CA GLU A 724 34.98 -7.28 1.36
C GLU A 724 33.63 -6.58 1.42
N ILE A 725 33.28 -5.85 0.35
CA ILE A 725 32.03 -5.10 0.24
C ILE A 725 31.27 -5.67 -0.95
N PHE A 726 30.02 -6.07 -0.73
CA PHE A 726 29.13 -6.61 -1.74
C PHE A 726 28.22 -5.51 -2.31
N ASP A 727 27.78 -5.71 -3.55
CA ASP A 727 26.87 -4.81 -4.27
C ASP A 727 25.45 -4.77 -3.65
N GLY A 728 25.12 -5.73 -2.78
CA GLY A 728 23.86 -5.81 -2.03
C GLY A 728 24.08 -6.17 -0.55
N SER A 729 23.06 -5.97 0.30
CA SER A 729 23.14 -6.33 1.72
C SER A 729 23.07 -7.85 1.93
N THR A 730 23.75 -8.33 2.96
CA THR A 730 23.77 -9.74 3.37
C THR A 730 23.19 -9.87 4.79
N PRO A 731 21.87 -9.64 4.99
CA PRO A 731 21.29 -9.45 6.32
C PRO A 731 21.16 -10.75 7.14
N THR A 732 21.34 -11.91 6.52
CA THR A 732 21.28 -13.22 7.17
C THR A 732 22.55 -14.02 6.91
N ALA A 733 22.87 -14.95 7.82
CA ALA A 733 23.99 -15.87 7.62
C ALA A 733 23.86 -16.70 6.34
N ALA A 734 22.63 -17.05 5.94
CA ALA A 734 22.38 -17.77 4.69
C ALA A 734 22.72 -16.91 3.46
N ALA A 735 22.27 -15.66 3.43
CA ALA A 735 22.57 -14.73 2.33
C ALA A 735 24.07 -14.38 2.25
N ALA A 736 24.72 -14.19 3.41
CA ALA A 736 26.17 -13.95 3.46
C ALA A 736 26.97 -15.16 2.96
N ALA A 737 26.57 -16.37 3.36
CA ALA A 737 27.22 -17.60 2.92
C ALA A 737 27.02 -17.86 1.42
N GLU A 738 25.84 -17.56 0.88
CA GLU A 738 25.55 -17.64 -0.55
C GLU A 738 26.40 -16.66 -1.35
N ALA A 739 26.48 -15.39 -0.93
CA ALA A 739 27.30 -14.37 -1.58
C ALA A 739 28.79 -14.74 -1.60
N LEU A 740 29.27 -15.41 -0.56
CA LEU A 740 30.65 -15.86 -0.42
C LEU A 740 30.92 -17.26 -1.02
N GLY A 741 29.87 -18.00 -1.39
CA GLY A 741 29.98 -19.38 -1.88
C GLY A 741 30.53 -20.36 -0.83
N ILE A 742 30.15 -20.20 0.45
CA ILE A 742 30.63 -21.00 1.58
C ILE A 742 29.49 -21.64 2.38
N GLU A 743 29.81 -22.50 3.35
CA GLU A 743 28.83 -23.09 4.25
C GLU A 743 28.31 -22.06 5.26
N VAL A 744 27.01 -22.10 5.57
CA VAL A 744 26.35 -21.17 6.51
C VAL A 744 27.02 -21.19 7.90
N GLY A 745 27.53 -22.35 8.32
CA GLY A 745 28.20 -22.46 9.61
C GLY A 745 29.54 -21.71 9.71
N ALA A 746 30.16 -21.37 8.57
CA ALA A 746 31.38 -20.54 8.52
C ALA A 746 31.10 -19.04 8.71
N ILE A 747 29.83 -18.63 8.74
CA ILE A 747 29.45 -17.27 9.11
C ILE A 747 29.45 -17.14 10.63
N ALA A 748 30.19 -16.16 11.14
CA ALA A 748 30.20 -15.79 12.55
C ALA A 748 29.25 -14.61 12.79
N ASN A 749 28.03 -14.89 13.26
CA ASN A 749 27.03 -13.90 13.60
C ASN A 749 27.46 -13.11 14.84
N SER A 750 27.53 -11.78 14.74
CA SER A 750 27.72 -10.86 15.87
C SER A 750 26.37 -10.44 16.45
N LEU A 751 25.96 -11.06 17.56
CA LEU A 751 24.66 -10.83 18.18
C LEU A 751 24.81 -10.07 19.51
N ILE A 752 24.14 -8.93 19.64
CA ILE A 752 24.14 -8.17 20.89
C ILE A 752 22.90 -8.53 21.72
N PHE A 753 23.14 -8.90 22.97
CA PHE A 753 22.14 -9.15 24.00
C PHE A 753 22.25 -8.11 25.11
N SER A 754 21.19 -7.99 25.91
CA SER A 754 21.11 -7.16 27.10
C SER A 754 21.11 -8.05 28.33
N SER A 755 21.98 -7.73 29.30
CA SER A 755 21.90 -8.28 30.66
C SER A 755 21.79 -7.12 31.64
N GLY A 756 20.60 -6.94 32.23
CA GLY A 756 20.33 -5.81 33.12
C GLY A 756 20.55 -4.44 32.46
N GLY A 757 20.33 -4.31 31.15
CA GLY A 757 20.56 -3.08 30.38
C GLY A 757 22.00 -2.84 29.95
N GLN A 758 22.90 -3.81 30.15
CA GLN A 758 24.28 -3.75 29.66
C GLN A 758 24.48 -4.66 28.43
N PRO A 759 25.24 -4.23 27.41
CA PRO A 759 25.42 -5.00 26.18
C PRO A 759 26.37 -6.19 26.40
N VAL A 760 26.01 -7.34 25.82
CA VAL A 760 26.84 -8.55 25.74
C VAL A 760 26.89 -8.99 24.29
N LEU A 761 28.08 -9.16 23.73
CA LEU A 761 28.27 -9.66 22.37
C LEU A 761 28.46 -11.18 22.37
N ILE A 762 27.65 -11.89 21.60
CA ILE A 762 27.78 -13.33 21.37
C ILE A 762 28.12 -13.54 19.90
N MET A 763 29.27 -14.16 19.66
CA MET A 763 29.70 -14.63 18.34
C MET A 763 29.24 -16.08 18.16
N ALA A 764 28.23 -16.30 17.34
CA ALA A 764 27.64 -17.63 17.11
C ALA A 764 27.82 -18.09 15.66
N SER A 765 27.95 -19.40 15.43
CA SER A 765 27.90 -19.96 14.07
C SER A 765 26.55 -19.69 13.42
N GLY A 766 26.55 -19.38 12.12
CA GLY A 766 25.34 -19.21 11.33
C GLY A 766 24.43 -20.45 11.30
N ALA A 767 24.97 -21.61 11.64
CA ALA A 767 24.21 -22.86 11.79
C ALA A 767 23.51 -22.99 13.16
N HIS A 768 23.83 -22.14 14.14
CA HIS A 768 23.35 -22.25 15.51
C HIS A 768 22.47 -21.06 15.91
N ARG A 769 21.43 -21.36 16.69
CA ARG A 769 20.63 -20.36 17.40
C ARG A 769 21.08 -20.31 18.86
N VAL A 770 21.36 -19.11 19.36
CA VAL A 770 21.77 -18.91 20.76
C VAL A 770 20.62 -19.28 21.70
N ASP A 771 20.85 -20.23 22.60
CA ASP A 771 19.99 -20.51 23.75
C ASP A 771 20.34 -19.52 24.87
N THR A 772 19.51 -18.50 25.04
CA THR A 772 19.78 -17.39 25.97
C THR A 772 19.74 -17.83 27.43
N ALA A 773 18.94 -18.83 27.78
CA ALA A 773 18.90 -19.37 29.15
C ALA A 773 20.19 -20.14 29.45
N HIS A 774 20.61 -21.01 28.53
CA HIS A 774 21.87 -21.74 28.67
C HIS A 774 23.08 -20.80 28.75
N VAL A 775 23.15 -19.79 27.87
CA VAL A 775 24.28 -18.85 27.89
C VAL A 775 24.24 -17.97 29.15
N ALA A 776 23.06 -17.54 29.62
CA ALA A 776 22.93 -16.78 30.87
C ALA A 776 23.51 -17.56 32.07
N ASP A 777 23.21 -18.86 32.17
CA ASP A 777 23.78 -19.76 33.17
C ASP A 777 25.31 -19.88 33.04
N LEU A 778 25.83 -20.06 31.82
CA LEU A 778 27.27 -20.20 31.58
C LEU A 778 28.07 -18.95 31.94
N ILE A 779 27.52 -17.76 31.68
CA ILE A 779 28.22 -16.49 31.94
C ILE A 779 27.90 -15.90 33.31
N GLY A 780 26.99 -16.53 34.06
CA GLY A 780 26.65 -16.18 35.44
C GLY A 780 25.82 -14.90 35.58
N VAL A 781 24.83 -14.72 34.71
CA VAL A 781 23.89 -13.59 34.74
C VAL A 781 22.44 -14.06 34.91
N ASP A 782 21.58 -13.20 35.46
CA ASP A 782 20.19 -13.55 35.78
C ASP A 782 19.33 -13.80 34.51
N SER A 783 19.56 -13.01 33.46
CA SER A 783 18.93 -13.19 32.14
C SER A 783 19.80 -12.61 31.03
N LEU A 784 19.55 -13.11 29.82
CA LEU A 784 19.99 -12.52 28.56
C LEU A 784 18.78 -12.32 27.66
N ASP A 785 18.50 -11.05 27.37
CA ASP A 785 17.41 -10.64 26.49
C ASP A 785 17.99 -10.09 25.19
N ARG A 786 17.26 -10.13 24.07
CA ARG A 786 17.74 -9.48 22.84
C ARG A 786 17.90 -7.97 23.10
N ALA A 787 19.02 -7.38 22.67
CA ALA A 787 19.22 -5.94 22.83
C ALA A 787 18.27 -5.14 21.94
N SER A 788 17.80 -3.99 22.44
CA SER A 788 17.04 -3.03 21.62
C SER A 788 17.92 -2.40 20.54
N LYS A 789 17.32 -1.86 19.48
CA LYS A 789 18.06 -1.20 18.39
C LYS A 789 18.94 -0.05 18.91
N GLU A 790 18.46 0.68 19.92
CA GLU A 790 19.16 1.78 20.58
C GLU A 790 20.39 1.27 21.32
N LEU A 791 20.24 0.20 22.11
CA LEU A 791 21.36 -0.40 22.84
C LEU A 791 22.43 -0.94 21.90
N VAL A 792 22.03 -1.56 20.77
CA VAL A 792 22.98 -2.01 19.74
C VAL A 792 23.77 -0.83 19.17
N ARG A 793 23.08 0.25 18.79
CA ARG A 793 23.70 1.43 18.17
C ARG A 793 24.60 2.19 19.14
N GLU A 794 24.19 2.34 20.40
CA GLU A 794 24.99 2.97 21.46
C GLU A 794 26.24 2.15 21.78
N ALA A 795 26.09 0.83 21.92
CA ALA A 795 27.20 -0.05 22.29
C ALA A 795 28.22 -0.24 21.17
N THR A 796 27.77 -0.37 19.92
CA THR A 796 28.62 -0.78 18.80
C THR A 796 28.96 0.35 17.83
N GLY A 797 28.20 1.45 17.81
CA GLY A 797 28.28 2.47 16.77
C GLY A 797 27.85 1.98 15.37
N GLN A 798 27.32 0.75 15.28
CA GLN A 798 27.04 0.04 14.05
C GLN A 798 25.55 -0.33 13.97
N VAL A 799 25.07 -0.63 12.76
CA VAL A 799 23.67 -1.00 12.52
C VAL A 799 23.47 -2.50 12.62
N ILE A 800 22.27 -2.93 13.03
CA ILE A 800 21.89 -4.36 13.06
C ILE A 800 22.05 -4.96 11.65
N GLY A 801 22.53 -6.19 11.59
CA GLY A 801 22.86 -6.87 10.32
C GLY A 801 24.23 -6.50 9.74
N GLY A 802 24.88 -5.45 10.26
CA GLY A 802 26.25 -5.05 9.90
C GLY A 802 27.23 -5.04 11.06
N VAL A 803 26.81 -5.48 12.26
CA VAL A 803 27.64 -5.48 13.46
C VAL A 803 28.86 -6.39 13.24
N ALA A 804 30.04 -5.82 13.42
CA ALA A 804 31.31 -6.49 13.35
C ALA A 804 31.76 -6.98 14.73
N PRO A 805 32.71 -7.92 14.80
CA PRO A 805 33.32 -8.35 16.06
C PRO A 805 34.11 -7.23 16.78
N CYS A 806 34.45 -6.15 16.08
CA CYS A 806 35.28 -5.04 16.59
C CYS A 806 34.88 -3.72 15.92
N GLY A 807 35.65 -2.65 16.14
CA GLY A 807 35.34 -1.31 15.66
C GLY A 807 34.23 -0.64 16.46
N HIS A 808 34.08 -1.00 17.73
CA HIS A 808 33.07 -0.44 18.64
C HIS A 808 33.62 0.78 19.41
N PRO A 809 32.78 1.75 19.81
CA PRO A 809 33.19 2.90 20.62
C PRO A 809 33.87 2.54 21.95
N GLY A 810 33.59 1.36 22.49
CA GLY A 810 34.21 0.82 23.70
C GLY A 810 34.15 -0.71 23.75
N PRO A 811 34.89 -1.35 24.68
CA PRO A 811 34.93 -2.80 24.78
C PRO A 811 33.58 -3.37 25.25
N ILE A 812 33.10 -4.41 24.57
CA ILE A 812 31.87 -5.15 24.93
C ILE A 812 32.27 -6.53 25.47
N PRO A 813 31.73 -6.99 26.61
CA PRO A 813 31.90 -8.38 27.05
C PRO A 813 31.50 -9.34 25.94
N THR A 814 32.48 -10.08 25.41
CA THR A 814 32.28 -10.93 24.24
C THR A 814 32.44 -12.40 24.58
N TYR A 815 31.53 -13.23 24.07
CA TYR A 815 31.58 -14.68 24.18
C TYR A 815 31.52 -15.33 22.80
N VAL A 816 32.32 -16.36 22.56
CA VAL A 816 32.52 -16.95 21.23
C VAL A 816 32.17 -18.43 21.26
N ASP A 817 31.26 -18.84 20.39
CA ASP A 817 30.84 -20.23 20.23
C ASP A 817 32.00 -21.12 19.79
N VAL A 818 32.25 -22.21 20.51
CA VAL A 818 33.34 -23.16 20.20
C VAL A 818 33.13 -23.90 18.87
N SER A 819 31.90 -23.97 18.36
CA SER A 819 31.60 -24.59 17.06
C SER A 819 32.26 -23.88 15.87
N LEU A 820 32.55 -22.58 16.02
CA LEU A 820 33.25 -21.80 15.00
C LEU A 820 34.69 -22.31 14.76
N LYS A 821 35.25 -23.16 15.64
CA LYS A 821 36.55 -23.82 15.44
C LYS A 821 36.57 -24.81 14.27
N ASP A 822 35.40 -25.31 13.87
CA ASP A 822 35.29 -26.33 12.84
C ASP A 822 35.58 -25.77 11.44
N TYR A 823 35.65 -24.44 11.31
CA TYR A 823 35.88 -23.74 10.04
C TYR A 823 37.27 -23.09 10.00
N PRO A 824 38.09 -23.37 8.96
CA PRO A 824 39.43 -22.83 8.85
C PRO A 824 39.46 -21.31 8.60
N VAL A 825 38.41 -20.77 7.98
CA VAL A 825 38.17 -19.34 7.77
C VAL A 825 36.72 -19.06 8.11
N LEU A 826 36.51 -18.07 8.98
CA LEU A 826 35.22 -17.53 9.38
C LEU A 826 34.99 -16.20 8.67
N TRP A 827 33.73 -15.87 8.44
CA TRP A 827 33.34 -14.56 7.93
C TRP A 827 32.39 -13.88 8.90
N ALA A 828 32.75 -12.68 9.34
CA ALA A 828 31.93 -11.86 10.22
C ALA A 828 31.60 -10.52 9.56
N GLY A 829 30.57 -9.82 10.06
CA GLY A 829 30.25 -8.47 9.60
C GLY A 829 31.43 -7.52 9.73
N ALA A 830 31.51 -6.51 8.86
CA ALA A 830 32.60 -5.53 8.85
C ALA A 830 32.12 -4.08 9.03
N GLY A 831 30.98 -3.87 9.70
CA GLY A 831 30.51 -2.57 10.15
C GLY A 831 29.41 -1.93 9.29
N THR A 832 29.05 -2.55 8.16
CA THR A 832 27.86 -2.22 7.35
C THR A 832 27.13 -3.50 6.93
N PRO A 833 25.83 -3.44 6.59
CA PRO A 833 25.04 -4.63 6.24
C PRO A 833 25.48 -5.38 4.96
N ASN A 834 26.37 -4.80 4.17
CA ASN A 834 26.89 -5.33 2.91
C ASN A 834 28.40 -5.59 2.96
N SER A 835 29.02 -5.63 4.14
CA SER A 835 30.46 -5.88 4.25
C SER A 835 30.79 -6.98 5.24
N MET A 836 31.77 -7.80 4.85
CA MET A 836 32.24 -8.93 5.64
C MET A 836 33.77 -8.92 5.70
N VAL A 837 34.31 -9.57 6.73
CA VAL A 837 35.77 -9.72 6.92
C VAL A 837 36.12 -11.17 7.26
N PRO A 838 37.11 -11.76 6.58
CA PRO A 838 37.56 -13.11 6.88
C PRO A 838 38.53 -13.12 8.07
N LEU A 839 38.25 -13.98 9.05
CA LEU A 839 39.04 -14.18 10.27
C LEU A 839 39.25 -15.66 10.52
N THR A 840 40.37 -16.05 11.12
CA THR A 840 40.46 -17.36 11.78
C THR A 840 39.79 -17.32 13.15
N TYR A 841 39.46 -18.48 13.72
CA TYR A 841 38.91 -18.54 15.08
C TYR A 841 39.85 -17.88 16.12
N GLU A 842 41.17 -18.08 16.01
CA GLU A 842 42.15 -17.43 16.88
C GLU A 842 42.19 -15.90 16.69
N GLN A 843 42.05 -15.43 15.45
CA GLN A 843 41.98 -13.99 15.14
C GLN A 843 40.69 -13.37 15.70
N LEU A 844 39.56 -14.08 15.61
CA LEU A 844 38.29 -13.67 16.19
C LEU A 844 38.40 -13.51 17.71
N LEU A 845 39.00 -14.47 18.41
CA LEU A 845 39.27 -14.37 19.86
C LEU A 845 40.23 -13.22 20.18
N THR A 846 41.27 -13.02 19.35
CA THR A 846 42.27 -11.98 19.57
C THR A 846 41.68 -10.57 19.43
N VAL A 847 40.86 -10.33 18.41
CA VAL A 847 40.29 -9.01 18.13
C VAL A 847 39.14 -8.66 19.09
N THR A 848 38.38 -9.66 19.55
CA THR A 848 37.26 -9.47 20.47
C THR A 848 37.66 -9.51 21.94
N GLY A 849 38.78 -10.16 22.27
CA GLY A 849 39.09 -10.56 23.66
C GLY A 849 38.07 -11.54 24.24
N GLY A 850 37.33 -12.25 23.39
CA GLY A 850 36.17 -13.04 23.78
C GLY A 850 36.51 -14.30 24.59
N LYS A 851 35.56 -14.76 25.41
CA LYS A 851 35.64 -16.02 26.14
C LYS A 851 34.90 -17.13 25.41
N GLU A 852 35.49 -18.31 25.34
CA GLU A 852 34.90 -19.45 24.65
C GLU A 852 33.71 -20.03 25.44
N ILE A 853 32.59 -20.28 24.77
CA ILE A 853 31.38 -20.91 25.31
C ILE A 853 30.74 -21.86 24.29
N THR A 854 29.80 -22.69 24.72
CA THR A 854 28.87 -23.37 23.80
C THR A 854 27.54 -22.64 23.85
N VAL A 855 27.02 -22.20 22.70
CA VAL A 855 25.80 -21.36 22.66
C VAL A 855 24.49 -22.16 22.56
N VAL A 856 24.61 -23.48 22.40
CA VAL A 856 23.50 -24.44 22.35
C VAL A 856 23.67 -25.45 23.49
N ALA A 857 22.58 -25.85 24.14
CA ALA A 857 22.62 -26.92 25.13
C ALA A 857 22.95 -28.27 24.44
N GLU A 858 23.81 -29.09 25.04
CA GLU A 858 23.99 -30.47 24.57
C GLU A 858 22.68 -31.26 24.81
N GLU A 859 22.11 -31.87 23.76
CA GLU A 859 20.98 -32.78 23.91
C GLU A 859 21.37 -33.97 24.80
N SER A 860 20.72 -34.09 25.96
CA SER A 860 20.90 -35.20 26.90
C SER A 860 20.15 -36.46 26.50
#